data_AF-A0A417SLV7-F1
#
_entry.id   AF-A0A417SLV7-F1
#
_cell.length_a   1.000
_cell.length_b   1.000
_cell.length_c   1.000
_cell.angle_alpha   90.00
_cell.angle_beta   90.00
_cell.angle_gamma   90.00
#
_symmetry.space_group_name_H-M   'P 1'
#
loop_
_entity.id
_entity.type
_entity.pdbx_description
1 polymer ?
#
loop_
_entity_poly.entity_id
_entity_poly.type
_entity_poly.pdbx_seq_one_letter_code
_entity_poly.pdbx_strand_id
1 'polypeptide(L)'
;MMFPFSFQKGNKTAGCEDAPPVSNIRFSVVCDGLGGAGSTKHKVEEAGTVVMRTSGYLGSRVVADSVTDFYDVNYERIANILFSNGNSVIALQAVIEELKSTIKTALSTKMTKLGIDPMLTRKKALKIFPTTLASALYFQDSEKLKILAIWAGDSRVYVLSPTKGLQLLSLDDAVNADREMNSASEMNNCISAGNAFRLNYSIFEMDEPGIVFCCSDGCFDYLPSPLHFEWLVLQTILSCVPNVTSDNLGEAFANSVRDSVYQSIGDDTTMAGTIYKINSTNELRETFAVRMEQFGQLAIQMNDALKVQKNWRNEKDSAAKKCRLFENKVTADLRASVTDALIKKTPTMLCSYIGTLPCYADYQESIKAIDEQVDVECVAELESLDKQLIEMKEICVEMIVRDYLRWRRINQDVIGSTSSMIDFFSTRTRGAVKKNYNYLKPSTYVQPLNACIQLLKLPDFQRLGMKNTLVDVDVTEFVQSQMRSIETLVSILENDSPLFEDLWSQAYFSTDRFERERQEISYSRGFSEVVAEAMNDPVHCRYITELTAQKIDSYRKMSNGMQVIQQKYMIEREKRKAVVPEQFYSLHEKELLDSFFRLDVSTLKSIFAGTNVSMDRLISFVEAKRVMSEIDDKLEKAQMNVLKIWNKYSPDYQLFKNIMEKGAV
;
A
#
# COMPACT_ATOMS: atom_id res chain seq x y z
N MET A 1 -9.66 37.15 -56.50
CA MET A 1 -11.00 37.39 -55.92
C MET A 1 -11.06 36.69 -54.57
N MET A 2 -11.76 37.28 -53.60
CA MET A 2 -11.84 36.81 -52.21
C MET A 2 -13.31 36.78 -51.76
N PHE A 3 -13.77 35.64 -51.23
CA PHE A 3 -15.12 35.48 -50.71
C PHE A 3 -15.09 35.26 -49.19
N PRO A 4 -15.47 36.26 -48.39
CA PRO A 4 -15.50 36.12 -46.94
C PRO A 4 -16.60 35.16 -46.50
N PHE A 5 -16.35 34.45 -45.42
CA PHE A 5 -17.30 33.57 -44.76
C PHE A 5 -17.14 33.66 -43.24
N SER A 6 -18.21 33.40 -42.50
CA SER A 6 -18.15 33.23 -41.06
C SER A 6 -19.38 32.48 -40.55
N PHE A 7 -19.21 31.77 -39.44
CA PHE A 7 -20.33 31.22 -38.67
C PHE A 7 -20.00 31.18 -37.18
N GLN A 8 -21.05 31.17 -36.39
CA GLN A 8 -21.00 30.94 -34.95
C GLN A 8 -22.10 29.97 -34.54
N LYS A 9 -21.79 29.08 -33.61
CA LYS A 9 -22.75 28.16 -33.01
C LYS A 9 -22.48 28.04 -31.51
N GLY A 10 -23.50 28.35 -30.71
CA GLY A 10 -23.42 28.22 -29.25
C GLY A 10 -23.85 26.84 -28.78
N ASN A 11 -23.13 26.28 -27.80
CA ASN A 11 -23.43 24.98 -27.20
C ASN A 11 -24.58 25.06 -26.17
N LYS A 12 -24.82 26.25 -25.60
CA LYS A 12 -25.81 26.44 -24.52
C LYS A 12 -27.03 27.23 -25.00
N THR A 13 -28.18 26.93 -24.40
CA THR A 13 -29.42 27.73 -24.53
C THR A 13 -29.27 29.18 -24.08
N ALA A 14 -28.26 29.49 -23.25
CA ALA A 14 -27.98 30.85 -22.75
C ALA A 14 -27.22 31.75 -23.76
N GLY A 15 -26.87 31.22 -24.93
CA GLY A 15 -26.08 31.91 -25.96
C GLY A 15 -24.62 31.45 -26.01
N CYS A 16 -23.87 32.00 -26.97
CA CYS A 16 -22.47 31.68 -27.26
C CYS A 16 -21.52 32.66 -26.54
N GLU A 17 -20.52 32.14 -25.83
CA GLU A 17 -19.50 32.90 -25.10
C GLU A 17 -18.45 33.54 -26.03
N ASP A 18 -18.21 32.97 -27.22
CA ASP A 18 -17.39 33.55 -28.28
C ASP A 18 -18.02 34.80 -28.87
N ALA A 19 -17.21 35.78 -29.28
CA ALA A 19 -17.70 36.97 -29.98
C ALA A 19 -18.26 36.60 -31.35
N PRO A 20 -19.31 37.29 -31.85
CA PRO A 20 -19.71 37.16 -33.25
C PRO A 20 -18.50 37.35 -34.17
N PRO A 21 -18.22 36.40 -35.07
CA PRO A 21 -17.05 36.45 -35.92
C PRO A 21 -17.14 37.61 -36.90
N VAL A 22 -16.02 38.30 -37.10
CA VAL A 22 -15.89 39.33 -38.14
C VAL A 22 -15.18 38.72 -39.33
N SER A 23 -15.76 38.87 -40.52
CA SER A 23 -15.11 38.45 -41.77
C SER A 23 -15.48 39.38 -42.92
N ASN A 24 -14.46 39.85 -43.63
CA ASN A 24 -14.58 40.64 -44.84
C ASN A 24 -13.36 40.38 -45.76
N ILE A 25 -13.26 41.10 -46.88
CA ILE A 25 -12.16 40.92 -47.84
C ILE A 25 -10.79 41.39 -47.32
N ARG A 26 -10.75 42.16 -46.24
CA ARG A 26 -9.53 42.74 -45.65
C ARG A 26 -9.03 41.95 -44.45
N PHE A 27 -9.92 41.40 -43.63
CA PHE A 27 -9.53 40.64 -42.44
C PHE A 27 -10.63 39.74 -41.89
N SER A 28 -10.22 38.81 -41.03
CA SER A 28 -11.10 37.98 -40.19
C SER A 28 -10.66 38.02 -38.74
N VAL A 29 -11.60 38.02 -37.79
CA VAL A 29 -11.36 38.07 -36.35
C VAL A 29 -12.26 37.07 -35.63
N VAL A 30 -11.66 36.23 -34.79
CA VAL A 30 -12.34 35.31 -33.87
C VAL A 30 -11.77 35.50 -32.46
N CYS A 31 -12.66 35.62 -31.49
CA CYS A 31 -12.32 35.74 -30.07
C CYS A 31 -13.20 34.77 -29.28
N ASP A 32 -12.60 33.76 -28.68
CA ASP A 32 -13.26 32.85 -27.74
C ASP A 32 -13.18 33.42 -26.32
N GLY A 33 -14.31 33.39 -25.61
CA GLY A 33 -14.39 33.81 -24.21
C GLY A 33 -14.12 32.64 -23.27
N LEU A 34 -13.12 32.80 -22.40
CA LEU A 34 -12.66 31.69 -21.56
C LEU A 34 -13.64 31.36 -20.42
N GLY A 35 -14.52 30.39 -20.63
CA GLY A 35 -15.60 30.03 -19.68
C GLY A 35 -15.11 29.63 -18.28
N GLY A 36 -14.01 28.87 -18.18
CA GLY A 36 -13.45 28.46 -16.89
C GLY A 36 -12.88 29.65 -16.09
N ALA A 37 -11.96 30.40 -16.70
CA ALA A 37 -11.27 31.52 -16.08
C ALA A 37 -12.14 32.80 -15.97
N GLY A 38 -13.15 32.93 -16.83
CA GLY A 38 -14.04 34.08 -16.99
C GLY A 38 -15.45 33.87 -16.45
N SER A 39 -15.68 32.82 -15.65
CA SER A 39 -16.99 32.44 -15.11
C SER A 39 -17.69 33.50 -14.24
N THR A 40 -16.97 34.52 -13.77
CA THR A 40 -17.54 35.64 -13.01
C THR A 40 -18.59 36.37 -13.84
N LYS A 41 -19.79 36.62 -13.29
CA LYS A 41 -20.88 37.28 -14.01
C LYS A 41 -21.00 38.75 -13.64
N HIS A 42 -21.28 39.57 -14.65
CA HIS A 42 -21.49 41.02 -14.52
C HIS A 42 -22.90 41.39 -14.97
N LYS A 43 -23.49 42.40 -14.32
CA LYS A 43 -24.77 42.99 -14.74
C LYS A 43 -24.54 43.90 -15.94
N VAL A 44 -25.25 43.65 -17.02
CA VAL A 44 -25.15 44.44 -18.25
C VAL A 44 -26.56 44.77 -18.73
N GLU A 45 -26.74 45.97 -19.25
CA GLU A 45 -27.99 46.38 -19.89
C GLU A 45 -27.91 46.04 -21.39
N GLU A 46 -28.78 45.13 -21.85
CA GLU A 46 -28.89 44.69 -23.25
C GLU A 46 -30.34 44.87 -23.70
N ALA A 47 -30.58 45.63 -24.77
CA ALA A 47 -31.92 45.92 -25.31
C ALA A 47 -32.94 46.40 -24.25
N GLY A 48 -32.49 47.24 -23.29
CA GLY A 48 -33.33 47.78 -22.21
C GLY A 48 -33.64 46.80 -21.07
N THR A 49 -33.01 45.62 -21.06
CA THR A 49 -33.15 44.61 -20.00
C THR A 49 -31.80 44.36 -19.32
N VAL A 50 -31.80 44.23 -17.98
CA VAL A 50 -30.58 43.86 -17.24
C VAL A 50 -30.38 42.35 -17.31
N VAL A 51 -29.29 41.92 -17.95
CA VAL A 51 -28.91 40.52 -18.12
C VAL A 51 -27.57 40.27 -17.43
N MET A 52 -27.35 39.04 -16.95
CA MET A 52 -26.07 38.60 -16.40
C MET A 52 -25.22 37.95 -17.49
N ARG A 53 -24.03 38.51 -17.77
CA ARG A 53 -23.06 37.95 -18.73
C ARG A 53 -21.76 37.56 -18.04
N THR A 54 -21.11 36.49 -18.50
CA THR A 54 -19.79 36.08 -17.98
C THR A 54 -18.73 37.10 -18.35
N SER A 55 -17.63 37.09 -17.61
CA SER A 55 -16.47 37.93 -17.88
C SER A 55 -15.86 37.55 -19.23
N GLY A 56 -15.77 36.24 -19.53
CA GLY A 56 -15.28 35.75 -20.82
C GLY A 56 -16.14 36.25 -21.99
N TYR A 57 -17.47 36.15 -21.89
CA TYR A 57 -18.41 36.70 -22.88
C TYR A 57 -18.15 38.19 -23.15
N LEU A 58 -17.93 39.00 -22.11
CA LEU A 58 -17.70 40.43 -22.29
C LEU A 58 -16.31 40.73 -22.86
N GLY A 59 -15.30 39.96 -22.43
CA GLY A 59 -13.94 40.08 -22.93
C GLY A 59 -13.85 39.82 -24.42
N SER A 60 -14.47 38.73 -24.90
CA SER A 60 -14.45 38.36 -26.31
C SER A 60 -15.02 39.46 -27.20
N ARG A 61 -16.18 40.05 -26.86
CA ARG A 61 -16.76 41.16 -27.63
C ARG A 61 -15.90 42.41 -27.62
N VAL A 62 -15.43 42.84 -26.44
CA VAL A 62 -14.63 44.07 -26.33
C VAL A 62 -13.35 43.96 -27.14
N VAL A 63 -12.70 42.80 -27.10
CA VAL A 63 -11.49 42.56 -27.89
C VAL A 63 -11.83 42.51 -29.38
N ALA A 64 -12.85 41.75 -29.80
CA ALA A 64 -13.27 41.68 -31.20
C ALA A 64 -13.59 43.06 -31.80
N ASP A 65 -14.37 43.88 -31.09
CA ASP A 65 -14.72 45.24 -31.50
C ASP A 65 -13.46 46.11 -31.62
N SER A 66 -12.61 46.11 -30.59
CA SER A 66 -11.40 46.94 -30.58
C SER A 66 -10.38 46.57 -31.66
N VAL A 67 -10.26 45.27 -31.97
CA VAL A 67 -9.37 44.75 -33.02
C VAL A 67 -9.92 45.14 -34.39
N THR A 68 -11.23 45.01 -34.59
CA THR A 68 -11.91 45.37 -35.84
C THR A 68 -11.75 46.87 -36.13
N ASP A 69 -12.07 47.73 -35.15
CA ASP A 69 -11.91 49.18 -35.27
C ASP A 69 -10.45 49.56 -35.59
N PHE A 70 -9.49 48.92 -34.91
CA PHE A 70 -8.07 49.16 -35.15
C PHE A 70 -7.66 48.79 -36.58
N TYR A 71 -8.11 47.64 -37.08
CA TYR A 71 -7.82 47.20 -38.44
C TYR A 71 -8.45 48.10 -39.49
N ASP A 72 -9.72 48.51 -39.32
CA ASP A 72 -10.36 49.42 -40.28
C ASP A 72 -9.61 50.76 -40.43
N VAL A 73 -9.07 51.29 -39.32
CA VAL A 73 -8.29 52.54 -39.33
C VAL A 73 -6.87 52.34 -39.87
N ASN A 74 -6.21 51.22 -39.54
CA ASN A 74 -4.79 51.02 -39.82
C ASN A 74 -4.48 50.11 -41.02
N TYR A 75 -5.49 49.57 -41.71
CA TYR A 75 -5.31 48.61 -42.80
C TYR A 75 -4.29 49.07 -43.85
N GLU A 76 -4.46 50.29 -44.39
CA GLU A 76 -3.56 50.84 -45.42
C GLU A 76 -2.15 51.09 -44.87
N ARG A 77 -2.04 51.48 -43.59
CA ARG A 77 -0.74 51.65 -42.92
C ARG A 77 -0.01 50.32 -42.79
N ILE A 78 -0.71 49.26 -42.40
CA ILE A 78 -0.15 47.91 -42.28
C ILE A 78 0.25 47.38 -43.66
N ALA A 79 -0.61 47.57 -44.67
CA ALA A 79 -0.30 47.19 -46.05
C ALA A 79 1.00 47.84 -46.53
N ASN A 80 1.14 49.16 -46.34
CA ASN A 80 2.36 49.89 -46.73
C ASN A 80 3.62 49.37 -46.01
N ILE A 81 3.52 48.97 -44.74
CA ILE A 81 4.65 48.38 -44.01
C ILE A 81 5.03 47.02 -44.63
N LEU A 82 4.05 46.15 -44.90
CA LEU A 82 4.27 44.80 -45.42
C LEU A 82 4.79 44.77 -46.87
N PHE A 83 4.51 45.80 -47.66
CA PHE A 83 5.02 45.95 -49.03
C PHE A 83 6.26 46.85 -49.13
N SER A 84 6.75 47.40 -48.02
CA SER A 84 7.96 48.23 -48.02
C SER A 84 9.25 47.38 -48.08
N ASN A 85 10.21 47.78 -48.91
CA ASN A 85 11.53 47.13 -49.03
C ASN A 85 12.49 47.40 -47.85
N GLY A 86 12.00 48.00 -46.76
CA GLY A 86 12.79 48.45 -45.61
C GLY A 86 12.75 47.49 -44.41
N ASN A 87 13.11 48.00 -43.22
CA ASN A 87 13.13 47.25 -41.95
C ASN A 87 11.68 47.00 -41.41
N SER A 88 10.87 46.30 -42.21
CA SER A 88 9.43 46.06 -42.04
C SER A 88 9.06 45.43 -40.70
N VAL A 89 9.94 44.61 -40.13
CA VAL A 89 9.73 43.91 -38.84
C VAL A 89 9.57 44.89 -37.67
N ILE A 90 10.43 45.91 -37.56
CA ILE A 90 10.37 46.88 -36.45
C ILE A 90 9.10 47.73 -36.56
N ALA A 91 8.79 48.19 -37.77
CA ALA A 91 7.58 48.97 -38.01
C ALA A 91 6.31 48.16 -37.72
N LEU A 92 6.29 46.89 -38.08
CA LEU A 92 5.17 46.00 -37.78
C LEU A 92 5.03 45.74 -36.28
N GLN A 93 6.14 45.49 -35.56
CA GLN A 93 6.11 45.34 -34.11
C GLN A 93 5.53 46.57 -33.42
N ALA A 94 5.90 47.77 -33.85
CA ALA A 94 5.34 49.01 -33.31
C ALA A 94 3.82 49.09 -33.51
N VAL A 95 3.31 48.73 -34.69
CA VAL A 95 1.86 48.72 -34.97
C VAL A 95 1.13 47.66 -34.14
N ILE A 96 1.71 46.49 -33.92
CA ILE A 96 1.08 45.45 -33.09
C ILE A 96 1.12 45.83 -31.60
N GLU A 97 2.15 46.54 -31.14
CA GLU A 97 2.18 47.11 -29.79
C GLU A 97 1.11 48.22 -29.61
N GLU A 98 0.85 49.01 -30.66
CA GLU A 98 -0.29 49.96 -30.69
C GLU A 98 -1.63 49.23 -30.60
N LEU A 99 -1.80 48.10 -31.32
CA LEU A 99 -2.99 47.24 -31.20
C LEU A 99 -3.16 46.72 -29.77
N LYS A 100 -2.08 46.20 -29.18
CA LYS A 100 -2.06 45.73 -27.78
C LYS A 100 -2.46 46.83 -26.80
N SER A 101 -1.97 48.05 -26.99
CA SER A 101 -2.33 49.23 -26.19
C SER A 101 -3.81 49.60 -26.35
N THR A 102 -4.33 49.51 -27.58
CA THR A 102 -5.74 49.76 -27.92
C THR A 102 -6.64 48.78 -27.19
N ILE A 103 -6.33 47.48 -27.24
CA ILE A 103 -7.05 46.41 -26.52
C ILE A 103 -7.04 46.67 -25.00
N LYS A 104 -5.88 47.00 -24.42
CA LYS A 104 -5.76 47.32 -22.98
C LYS A 104 -6.65 48.50 -22.59
N THR A 105 -6.70 49.53 -23.43
CA THR A 105 -7.52 50.72 -23.20
C THR A 105 -9.01 50.41 -23.29
N ALA A 106 -9.42 49.60 -24.28
CA ALA A 106 -10.81 49.16 -24.45
C ALA A 106 -11.30 48.34 -23.25
N LEU A 107 -10.50 47.36 -22.78
CA LEU A 107 -10.80 46.56 -21.59
C LEU A 107 -10.91 47.43 -20.32
N SER A 108 -9.96 48.35 -20.12
CA SER A 108 -9.97 49.27 -18.97
C SER A 108 -11.19 50.19 -18.99
N THR A 109 -11.58 50.68 -20.17
CA THR A 109 -12.78 51.49 -20.35
C THR A 109 -14.04 50.70 -20.02
N LYS A 110 -14.13 49.43 -20.45
CA LYS A 110 -15.26 48.56 -20.12
C LYS A 110 -15.34 48.27 -18.62
N MET A 111 -14.21 48.04 -17.95
CA MET A 111 -14.15 47.85 -16.50
C MET A 111 -14.72 49.05 -15.76
N THR A 112 -14.28 50.27 -16.12
CA THR A 112 -14.77 51.51 -15.52
C THR A 112 -16.27 51.69 -15.73
N LYS A 113 -16.77 51.43 -16.94
CA LYS A 113 -18.21 51.51 -17.26
C LYS A 113 -19.06 50.55 -16.42
N LEU A 114 -18.52 49.36 -16.10
CA LEU A 114 -19.22 48.35 -15.29
C LEU A 114 -18.97 48.49 -13.79
N GLY A 115 -18.23 49.53 -13.35
CA GLY A 115 -17.92 49.75 -11.93
C GLY A 115 -17.06 48.64 -11.31
N ILE A 116 -16.25 47.94 -12.11
CA ILE A 116 -15.40 46.85 -11.64
C ILE A 116 -14.13 47.46 -11.01
N ASP A 117 -13.90 47.15 -9.73
CA ASP A 117 -12.74 47.64 -8.99
C ASP A 117 -11.42 47.19 -9.65
N PRO A 118 -10.55 48.11 -10.10
CA PRO A 118 -9.24 47.79 -10.65
C PRO A 118 -8.38 46.96 -9.70
N MET A 119 -8.56 47.04 -8.37
CA MET A 119 -7.80 46.23 -7.41
C MET A 119 -8.08 44.72 -7.55
N LEU A 120 -9.21 44.32 -8.12
CA LEU A 120 -9.54 42.91 -8.38
C LEU A 120 -8.56 42.27 -9.38
N THR A 121 -7.97 43.05 -10.28
CA THR A 121 -6.94 42.58 -11.23
C THR A 121 -5.63 42.16 -10.56
N ARG A 122 -5.37 42.60 -9.32
CA ARG A 122 -4.16 42.22 -8.56
C ARG A 122 -4.24 40.80 -7.98
N LYS A 123 -5.43 40.20 -7.92
CA LYS A 123 -5.61 38.81 -7.51
C LYS A 123 -5.36 37.89 -8.70
N LYS A 124 -4.15 37.36 -8.84
CA LYS A 124 -3.72 36.47 -9.96
C LYS A 124 -4.68 35.31 -10.29
N ALA A 125 -5.50 34.87 -9.32
CA ALA A 125 -6.48 33.80 -9.51
C ALA A 125 -7.74 34.21 -10.29
N LEU A 126 -8.05 35.52 -10.39
CA LEU A 126 -9.22 36.04 -11.08
C LEU A 126 -8.80 36.75 -12.37
N LYS A 127 -9.07 36.15 -13.52
CA LYS A 127 -8.91 36.82 -14.81
C LYS A 127 -10.18 37.60 -15.12
N ILE A 128 -10.07 38.92 -15.29
CA ILE A 128 -11.19 39.78 -15.66
C ILE A 128 -11.19 39.93 -17.18
N PHE A 129 -12.35 39.72 -17.80
CA PHE A 129 -12.54 39.73 -19.24
C PHE A 129 -11.54 38.85 -20.03
N PRO A 130 -11.34 37.58 -19.64
CA PRO A 130 -10.40 36.72 -20.32
C PRO A 130 -10.93 36.26 -21.68
N THR A 131 -10.11 36.37 -22.71
CA THR A 131 -10.44 35.94 -24.09
C THR A 131 -9.19 35.54 -24.85
N THR A 132 -9.36 34.74 -25.89
CA THR A 132 -8.36 34.50 -26.93
C THR A 132 -8.47 35.57 -28.03
N LEU A 133 -7.54 35.53 -28.97
CA LEU A 133 -7.62 36.22 -30.26
C LEU A 133 -7.01 35.29 -31.32
N ALA A 134 -7.72 35.12 -32.43
CA ALA A 134 -7.18 34.63 -33.70
C ALA A 134 -7.67 35.54 -34.82
N SER A 135 -6.76 36.26 -35.47
CA SER A 135 -7.08 37.14 -36.58
C SER A 135 -6.12 36.98 -37.75
N ALA A 136 -6.62 37.28 -38.94
CA ALA A 136 -5.85 37.27 -40.18
C ALA A 136 -6.20 38.52 -40.99
N LEU A 137 -5.20 39.30 -41.40
CA LEU A 137 -5.36 40.37 -42.39
C LEU A 137 -4.86 39.89 -43.75
N TYR A 138 -5.56 40.30 -44.80
CA TYR A 138 -5.40 39.83 -46.17
C TYR A 138 -4.94 40.98 -47.06
N PHE A 139 -3.76 40.87 -47.65
CA PHE A 139 -3.22 41.88 -48.56
C PHE A 139 -2.95 41.23 -49.91
N GLN A 140 -3.82 41.51 -50.87
CA GLN A 140 -3.69 40.97 -52.21
C GLN A 140 -2.68 41.79 -53.02
N ASP A 141 -1.63 41.12 -53.50
CA ASP A 141 -0.75 41.58 -54.58
C ASP A 141 -1.26 41.01 -55.93
N SER A 142 -0.66 41.43 -57.04
CA SER A 142 -0.99 41.01 -58.41
C SER A 142 -1.18 39.49 -58.57
N GLU A 143 -0.38 38.66 -57.90
CA GLU A 143 -0.46 37.19 -58.01
C GLU A 143 -0.60 36.43 -56.68
N LYS A 144 -0.35 37.07 -55.54
CA LYS A 144 -0.27 36.40 -54.23
C LYS A 144 -1.14 37.06 -53.17
N LEU A 145 -1.52 36.29 -52.16
CA LEU A 145 -2.17 36.79 -50.95
C LEU A 145 -1.16 36.81 -49.80
N LYS A 146 -0.75 37.99 -49.35
CA LYS A 146 -0.01 38.12 -48.08
C LYS A 146 -1.01 38.08 -46.93
N ILE A 147 -0.70 37.28 -45.92
CA ILE A 147 -1.52 37.03 -44.75
C ILE A 147 -0.72 37.42 -43.53
N LEU A 148 -1.23 38.38 -42.76
CA LEU A 148 -0.71 38.69 -41.42
C LEU A 148 -1.62 38.03 -40.39
N ALA A 149 -1.15 36.93 -39.81
CA ALA A 149 -1.83 36.27 -38.70
C ALA A 149 -1.41 36.91 -37.38
N ILE A 150 -2.36 37.23 -36.51
CA ILE A 150 -2.13 37.74 -35.16
C ILE A 150 -2.96 36.91 -34.18
N TRP A 151 -2.36 36.45 -33.09
CA TRP A 151 -3.08 35.61 -32.12
C TRP A 151 -2.59 35.77 -30.69
N ALA A 152 -3.46 35.36 -29.76
CA ALA A 152 -3.15 35.17 -28.35
C ALA A 152 -4.07 34.08 -27.78
N GLY A 153 -3.49 33.10 -27.08
CA GLY A 153 -4.20 31.93 -26.58
C GLY A 153 -4.10 30.72 -27.51
N ASP A 154 -5.15 29.91 -27.52
CA ASP A 154 -5.27 28.62 -28.21
C ASP A 154 -6.30 28.64 -29.35
N SER A 155 -6.96 29.76 -29.62
CA SER A 155 -7.64 29.96 -30.91
C SER A 155 -6.63 30.05 -32.05
N ARG A 156 -6.96 29.47 -33.21
CA ARG A 156 -5.99 29.19 -34.27
C ARG A 156 -6.31 29.87 -35.60
N VAL A 157 -5.25 30.19 -36.34
CA VAL A 157 -5.28 30.66 -37.72
C VAL A 157 -4.75 29.56 -38.63
N TYR A 158 -5.52 29.20 -39.64
CA TYR A 158 -5.23 28.14 -40.59
C TYR A 158 -5.20 28.64 -42.03
N VAL A 159 -4.43 27.94 -42.85
CA VAL A 159 -4.51 27.94 -44.31
C VAL A 159 -4.86 26.53 -44.75
N LEU A 160 -5.87 26.38 -45.60
CA LEU A 160 -6.20 25.14 -46.27
C LEU A 160 -5.85 25.29 -47.75
N SER A 161 -4.84 24.55 -48.20
CA SER A 161 -4.35 24.58 -49.57
C SER A 161 -4.54 23.24 -50.28
N PRO A 162 -4.72 23.22 -51.61
CA PRO A 162 -4.92 22.00 -52.38
C PRO A 162 -3.71 21.07 -52.33
N THR A 163 -2.50 21.64 -52.30
CA THR A 163 -1.26 20.86 -52.36
C THR A 163 -0.83 20.36 -50.98
N LYS A 164 -0.92 21.21 -49.94
CA LYS A 164 -0.40 20.91 -48.60
C LYS A 164 -1.48 20.52 -47.60
N GLY A 165 -2.75 20.76 -47.92
CA GLY A 165 -3.87 20.50 -47.02
C GLY A 165 -4.00 21.57 -45.94
N LEU A 166 -4.42 21.16 -44.74
CA LEU A 166 -4.60 22.06 -43.62
C LEU A 166 -3.25 22.39 -42.99
N GLN A 167 -3.01 23.67 -42.77
CA GLN A 167 -1.75 24.22 -42.30
C GLN A 167 -2.02 25.23 -41.19
N LEU A 168 -1.35 25.05 -40.06
CA LEU A 168 -1.46 25.89 -38.87
C LEU A 168 -0.44 27.04 -38.93
N LEU A 169 -0.94 28.27 -38.99
CA LEU A 169 -0.13 29.50 -38.98
C LEU A 169 0.21 29.99 -37.56
N SER A 170 -0.71 29.81 -36.62
CA SER A 170 -0.56 30.24 -35.23
C SER A 170 -0.06 29.11 -34.34
N LEU A 171 0.85 29.39 -33.41
CA LEU A 171 1.26 28.43 -32.39
C LEU A 171 0.52 28.70 -31.08
N ASP A 172 -0.26 27.75 -30.59
CA ASP A 172 -1.00 27.89 -29.33
C ASP A 172 -0.10 28.34 -28.18
N ASP A 173 -0.60 29.26 -27.37
CA ASP A 173 0.08 29.72 -26.18
C ASP A 173 -0.06 28.74 -25.01
N ALA A 174 0.47 27.53 -25.18
CA ALA A 174 0.51 26.47 -24.17
C ALA A 174 1.93 25.90 -24.01
N VAL A 175 2.17 25.17 -22.92
CA VAL A 175 3.46 24.52 -22.69
C VAL A 175 3.66 23.39 -23.71
N ASN A 176 4.83 23.35 -24.37
CA ASN A 176 5.20 22.33 -25.38
C ASN A 176 4.27 22.25 -26.62
N ALA A 177 3.49 23.29 -26.91
CA ALA A 177 2.57 23.30 -28.06
C ALA A 177 3.24 23.02 -29.42
N ASP A 178 4.55 23.29 -29.55
CA ASP A 178 5.32 23.06 -30.77
C ASP A 178 5.72 21.59 -30.99
N ARG A 179 5.62 20.75 -29.95
CA ARG A 179 6.07 19.35 -29.95
C ARG A 179 4.93 18.35 -29.92
N GLU A 180 3.76 18.76 -29.44
CA GLU A 180 2.60 17.88 -29.28
C GLU A 180 1.66 17.96 -30.49
N MET A 181 0.90 16.88 -30.72
CA MET A 181 -0.12 16.83 -31.78
C MET A 181 -1.36 17.66 -31.41
N ASN A 182 -1.77 17.58 -30.15
CA ASN A 182 -2.84 18.38 -29.54
C ASN A 182 -2.24 19.01 -28.27
N SER A 183 -2.47 20.30 -28.05
CA SER A 183 -2.05 21.01 -26.84
C SER A 183 -2.85 20.54 -25.62
N ALA A 184 -2.28 19.67 -24.79
CA ALA A 184 -2.95 19.17 -23.58
C ALA A 184 -2.63 19.98 -22.31
N SER A 185 -1.78 21.00 -22.43
CA SER A 185 -1.23 21.77 -21.31
C SER A 185 -2.03 23.05 -21.03
N GLU A 186 -1.98 23.53 -19.78
CA GLU A 186 -2.60 24.80 -19.40
C GLU A 186 -2.08 25.98 -20.25
N MET A 187 -3.00 26.82 -20.72
CA MET A 187 -2.69 28.02 -21.49
C MET A 187 -1.90 29.04 -20.65
N ASN A 188 -0.77 29.49 -21.21
CA ASN A 188 0.18 30.38 -20.55
C ASN A 188 0.08 31.86 -20.96
N ASN A 189 -0.72 32.18 -22.00
CA ASN A 189 -1.03 33.54 -22.40
C ASN A 189 -2.49 33.63 -22.85
N CYS A 190 -3.22 34.62 -22.36
CA CYS A 190 -4.55 34.97 -22.84
C CYS A 190 -4.78 36.47 -22.60
N ILE A 191 -5.59 37.11 -23.43
CA ILE A 191 -5.92 38.52 -23.26
C ILE A 191 -6.83 38.65 -22.04
N SER A 192 -6.49 39.50 -21.09
CA SER A 192 -7.36 39.82 -19.95
C SER A 192 -7.04 41.20 -19.39
N ALA A 193 -8.00 41.79 -18.70
CA ALA A 193 -7.83 43.09 -18.09
C ALA A 193 -6.93 43.01 -16.85
N GLY A 194 -5.92 43.87 -16.81
CA GLY A 194 -4.98 44.04 -15.69
C GLY A 194 -3.85 43.00 -15.58
N ASN A 195 -3.93 41.87 -16.28
CA ASN A 195 -2.79 40.96 -16.44
C ASN A 195 -1.97 41.34 -17.67
N ALA A 196 -0.67 41.03 -17.64
CA ALA A 196 0.16 41.10 -18.83
C ALA A 196 -0.23 39.97 -19.80
N PHE A 197 -0.37 40.32 -21.07
CA PHE A 197 -0.55 39.38 -22.17
C PHE A 197 0.41 39.76 -23.31
N ARG A 198 0.67 38.83 -24.23
CA ARG A 198 1.42 39.07 -25.47
C ARG A 198 0.52 38.85 -26.68
N LEU A 199 0.82 39.56 -27.78
CA LEU A 199 0.27 39.26 -29.09
C LEU A 199 1.37 38.64 -29.94
N ASN A 200 1.12 37.45 -30.44
CA ASN A 200 1.99 36.78 -31.39
C ASN A 200 1.57 37.15 -32.80
N TYR A 201 2.51 37.15 -33.75
CA TYR A 201 2.20 37.36 -35.16
C TYR A 201 3.13 36.59 -36.09
N SER A 202 2.64 36.34 -37.30
CA SER A 202 3.40 35.73 -38.39
C SER A 202 2.91 36.23 -39.74
N ILE A 203 3.82 36.32 -40.71
CA ILE A 203 3.50 36.69 -42.09
C ILE A 203 3.67 35.47 -42.99
N PHE A 204 2.67 35.21 -43.83
CA PHE A 204 2.70 34.12 -44.80
C PHE A 204 2.21 34.62 -46.17
N GLU A 205 2.81 34.13 -47.25
CA GLU A 205 2.34 34.40 -48.62
C GLU A 205 1.75 33.13 -49.21
N MET A 206 0.47 33.20 -49.61
CA MET A 206 -0.22 32.14 -50.34
C MET A 206 -0.29 32.49 -51.83
N ASP A 207 0.24 31.59 -52.67
CA ASP A 207 0.31 31.75 -54.12
C ASP A 207 -0.65 30.82 -54.89
N GLU A 208 -1.28 29.88 -54.20
CA GLU A 208 -2.29 28.95 -54.75
C GLU A 208 -3.73 29.30 -54.31
N PRO A 209 -4.77 28.83 -55.03
CA PRO A 209 -6.15 28.91 -54.55
C PRO A 209 -6.31 28.18 -53.22
N GLY A 210 -7.14 28.69 -52.31
CA GLY A 210 -7.25 28.09 -50.98
C GLY A 210 -8.21 28.83 -50.05
N ILE A 211 -8.21 28.42 -48.78
CA ILE A 211 -9.05 29.01 -47.73
C ILE A 211 -8.15 29.44 -46.58
N VAL A 212 -8.30 30.69 -46.12
CA VAL A 212 -7.63 31.17 -44.91
C VAL A 212 -8.70 31.43 -43.86
N PHE A 213 -8.52 30.94 -42.64
CA PHE A 213 -9.53 31.11 -41.61
C PHE A 213 -8.98 31.09 -40.20
N CYS A 214 -9.67 31.79 -39.31
CA CYS A 214 -9.51 31.77 -37.88
C CYS A 214 -10.63 30.94 -37.26
N CYS A 215 -10.35 30.23 -36.17
CA CYS A 215 -11.38 29.53 -35.41
C CYS A 215 -11.05 29.39 -33.92
N SER A 216 -12.10 29.29 -33.10
CA SER A 216 -11.99 28.93 -31.68
C SER A 216 -11.63 27.46 -31.49
N ASP A 217 -11.14 27.12 -30.30
CA ASP A 217 -10.82 25.75 -29.87
C ASP A 217 -12.01 24.79 -30.00
N GLY A 218 -13.22 25.28 -29.76
CA GLY A 218 -14.46 24.54 -30.00
C GLY A 218 -14.65 24.03 -31.42
N CYS A 219 -13.87 24.50 -32.40
CA CYS A 219 -13.83 23.91 -33.75
C CYS A 219 -13.04 22.60 -33.83
N PHE A 220 -11.98 22.42 -33.03
CA PHE A 220 -11.00 21.33 -33.25
C PHE A 220 -10.67 20.50 -32.02
N ASP A 221 -10.91 20.99 -30.80
CA ASP A 221 -10.40 20.33 -29.58
C ASP A 221 -11.07 18.99 -29.25
N TYR A 222 -12.34 18.81 -29.65
CA TYR A 222 -13.03 17.54 -29.47
C TYR A 222 -12.63 16.48 -30.52
N LEU A 223 -11.86 16.87 -31.55
CA LEU A 223 -11.42 15.96 -32.59
C LEU A 223 -10.16 15.19 -32.14
N PRO A 224 -10.02 13.90 -32.50
CA PRO A 224 -8.90 13.09 -32.01
C PRO A 224 -7.52 13.57 -32.48
N SER A 225 -7.44 14.24 -33.63
CA SER A 225 -6.21 14.81 -34.16
C SER A 225 -6.48 15.86 -35.25
N PRO A 226 -5.48 16.69 -35.61
CA PRO A 226 -5.62 17.65 -36.70
C PRO A 226 -5.97 17.03 -38.06
N LEU A 227 -5.60 15.75 -38.28
CA LEU A 227 -5.96 15.02 -39.49
C LEU A 227 -7.47 14.83 -39.60
N HIS A 228 -8.16 14.62 -38.47
CA HIS A 228 -9.62 14.52 -38.46
C HIS A 228 -10.26 15.87 -38.79
N PHE A 229 -9.65 16.97 -38.38
CA PHE A 229 -10.13 18.31 -38.70
C PHE A 229 -10.01 18.61 -40.20
N GLU A 230 -8.86 18.34 -40.81
CA GLU A 230 -8.69 18.48 -42.26
C GLU A 230 -9.71 17.61 -43.02
N TRP A 231 -9.81 16.33 -42.65
CA TRP A 231 -10.75 15.40 -43.31
C TRP A 231 -12.19 15.91 -43.25
N LEU A 232 -12.60 16.44 -42.10
CA LEU A 232 -13.95 16.95 -41.86
C LEU A 232 -14.26 18.19 -42.70
N VAL A 233 -13.32 19.13 -42.82
CA VAL A 233 -13.46 20.31 -43.67
C VAL A 233 -13.52 19.91 -45.14
N LEU A 234 -12.62 19.04 -45.60
CA LEU A 234 -12.62 18.53 -46.99
C LEU A 234 -13.90 17.76 -47.32
N GLN A 235 -14.37 16.90 -46.41
CA GLN A 235 -15.61 16.14 -46.60
C GLN A 235 -16.82 17.06 -46.73
N THR A 236 -16.84 18.16 -45.96
CA THR A 236 -17.89 19.18 -46.04
C THR A 236 -17.87 19.87 -47.39
N ILE A 237 -16.70 20.29 -47.87
CA ILE A 237 -16.52 20.90 -49.20
C ILE A 237 -17.08 19.98 -50.29
N LEU A 238 -16.70 18.70 -50.26
CA LEU A 238 -17.04 17.76 -51.33
C LEU A 238 -18.50 17.31 -51.29
N SER A 239 -19.08 17.13 -50.11
CA SER A 239 -20.37 16.44 -49.97
C SER A 239 -21.53 17.30 -49.48
N CYS A 240 -21.26 18.43 -48.83
CA CYS A 240 -22.29 19.18 -48.10
C CYS A 240 -22.56 20.58 -48.66
N VAL A 241 -21.57 21.23 -49.29
CA VAL A 241 -21.76 22.58 -49.82
C VAL A 241 -22.74 22.54 -51.00
N PRO A 242 -23.83 23.32 -51.00
CA PRO A 242 -24.79 23.34 -52.10
C PRO A 242 -24.18 23.99 -53.36
N ASN A 243 -24.74 23.65 -54.52
CA ASN A 243 -24.31 24.26 -55.80
C ASN A 243 -24.75 25.73 -55.83
N VAL A 244 -23.80 26.66 -55.68
CA VAL A 244 -24.03 28.11 -55.77
C VAL A 244 -22.99 28.76 -56.67
N THR A 245 -23.38 29.88 -57.30
CA THR A 245 -22.49 30.78 -58.05
C THR A 245 -21.88 31.84 -57.11
N SER A 246 -20.85 32.54 -57.60
CA SER A 246 -19.93 33.43 -56.86
C SER A 246 -20.50 34.17 -55.65
N ASP A 247 -21.64 34.83 -55.79
CA ASP A 247 -22.09 35.85 -54.83
C ASP A 247 -22.45 35.27 -53.45
N ASN A 248 -22.76 33.97 -53.35
CA ASN A 248 -23.15 33.30 -52.11
C ASN A 248 -22.19 32.18 -51.67
N LEU A 249 -21.01 32.05 -52.30
CA LEU A 249 -20.09 30.94 -52.04
C LEU A 249 -19.64 30.86 -50.57
N GLY A 250 -19.25 31.99 -49.99
CA GLY A 250 -18.80 32.05 -48.60
C GLY A 250 -19.89 31.68 -47.59
N GLU A 251 -21.10 32.21 -47.77
CA GLU A 251 -22.25 31.89 -46.92
C GLU A 251 -22.67 30.42 -47.05
N ALA A 252 -22.70 29.88 -48.28
CA ALA A 252 -23.00 28.47 -48.51
C ALA A 252 -21.98 27.56 -47.82
N PHE A 253 -20.69 27.89 -47.89
CA PHE A 253 -19.65 27.16 -47.18
C PHE A 253 -19.83 27.23 -45.66
N ALA A 254 -19.98 28.43 -45.10
CA ALA A 254 -20.15 28.65 -43.66
C ALA A 254 -21.37 27.91 -43.08
N ASN A 255 -22.53 28.01 -43.74
CA ASN A 255 -23.74 27.30 -43.33
C ASN A 255 -23.54 25.77 -43.38
N SER A 256 -22.86 25.27 -44.41
CA SER A 256 -22.60 23.83 -44.55
C SER A 256 -21.68 23.32 -43.45
N VAL A 257 -20.63 24.06 -43.10
CA VAL A 257 -19.75 23.73 -41.97
C VAL A 257 -20.56 23.76 -40.66
N ARG A 258 -21.29 24.83 -40.37
CA ARG A 258 -22.11 24.96 -39.15
C ARG A 258 -23.13 23.82 -38.98
N ASP A 259 -23.82 23.45 -40.05
CA ASP A 259 -24.98 22.56 -40.00
C ASP A 259 -24.62 21.08 -40.24
N SER A 260 -23.51 20.79 -40.92
CA SER A 260 -23.08 19.42 -41.20
C SER A 260 -22.00 18.94 -40.24
N VAL A 261 -21.00 19.78 -39.95
CA VAL A 261 -19.85 19.41 -39.11
C VAL A 261 -20.21 19.49 -37.64
N TYR A 262 -20.82 20.60 -37.26
CA TYR A 262 -21.04 20.95 -35.87
C TYR A 262 -22.47 20.67 -35.43
N GLN A 263 -23.08 19.56 -35.89
CA GLN A 263 -24.46 19.19 -35.50
C GLN A 263 -24.61 19.09 -33.98
N SER A 264 -23.68 18.40 -33.34
CA SER A 264 -23.48 18.36 -31.90
C SER A 264 -22.11 18.97 -31.58
N ILE A 265 -22.09 20.00 -30.73
CA ILE A 265 -20.86 20.67 -30.31
C ILE A 265 -20.59 20.44 -28.83
N GLY A 266 -19.31 20.23 -28.50
CA GLY A 266 -18.85 20.09 -27.11
C GLY A 266 -18.59 21.43 -26.44
N ASP A 267 -18.33 22.48 -27.22
CA ASP A 267 -18.14 23.85 -26.78
C ASP A 267 -18.63 24.85 -27.83
N ASP A 268 -18.66 26.13 -27.47
CA ASP A 268 -18.96 27.22 -28.40
C ASP A 268 -17.99 27.21 -29.59
N THR A 269 -18.54 27.33 -30.80
CA THR A 269 -17.78 27.12 -32.04
C THR A 269 -17.90 28.35 -32.93
N THR A 270 -16.78 28.99 -33.23
CA THR A 270 -16.72 30.20 -34.06
C THR A 270 -15.63 30.09 -35.10
N MET A 271 -15.95 30.43 -36.36
CA MET A 271 -15.00 30.43 -37.47
C MET A 271 -15.25 31.62 -38.39
N ALA A 272 -14.17 32.22 -38.89
CA ALA A 272 -14.21 33.36 -39.80
C ALA A 272 -13.03 33.28 -40.78
N GLY A 273 -13.26 33.52 -42.07
CA GLY A 273 -12.19 33.42 -43.05
C GLY A 273 -12.56 33.95 -44.43
N THR A 274 -11.67 33.71 -45.39
CA THR A 274 -11.88 34.05 -46.79
C THR A 274 -11.47 32.90 -47.71
N ILE A 275 -12.22 32.71 -48.80
CA ILE A 275 -11.91 31.80 -49.89
C ILE A 275 -11.19 32.60 -50.99
N TYR A 276 -9.99 32.19 -51.36
CA TYR A 276 -9.11 32.89 -52.29
C TYR A 276 -8.99 32.15 -53.63
N LYS A 277 -9.13 32.89 -54.74
CA LYS A 277 -8.97 32.38 -56.13
C LYS A 277 -9.90 31.19 -56.50
N ILE A 278 -11.06 31.06 -55.86
CA ILE A 278 -12.09 30.04 -56.18
C ILE A 278 -13.44 30.74 -56.30
N ASN A 279 -14.16 30.53 -57.41
CA ASN A 279 -15.32 31.35 -57.80
C ASN A 279 -16.66 30.60 -57.80
N SER A 280 -16.66 29.29 -57.59
CA SER A 280 -17.89 28.49 -57.54
C SER A 280 -17.73 27.27 -56.63
N THR A 281 -18.86 26.68 -56.20
CA THR A 281 -18.82 25.41 -55.45
C THR A 281 -18.17 24.29 -56.27
N ASN A 282 -18.38 24.25 -57.59
CA ASN A 282 -17.77 23.22 -58.44
C ASN A 282 -16.25 23.35 -58.46
N GLU A 283 -15.73 24.58 -58.65
CA GLU A 283 -14.30 24.86 -58.60
C GLU A 283 -13.72 24.53 -57.21
N LEU A 284 -14.46 24.84 -56.12
CA LEU A 284 -14.07 24.50 -54.75
C LEU A 284 -13.94 22.98 -54.57
N ARG A 285 -14.90 22.20 -55.07
CA ARG A 285 -14.86 20.73 -55.02
C ARG A 285 -13.72 20.15 -55.85
N GLU A 286 -13.58 20.59 -57.10
CA GLU A 286 -12.53 20.14 -58.01
C GLU A 286 -11.13 20.42 -57.44
N THR A 287 -10.95 21.63 -56.89
CA THR A 287 -9.70 22.08 -56.25
C THR A 287 -9.29 21.17 -55.09
N PHE A 288 -10.23 20.75 -54.24
CA PHE A 288 -9.93 19.96 -53.04
C PHE A 288 -10.14 18.44 -53.19
N ALA A 289 -10.73 17.96 -54.30
CA ALA A 289 -10.95 16.54 -54.54
C ALA A 289 -9.65 15.74 -54.56
N VAL A 290 -8.62 16.26 -55.24
CA VAL A 290 -7.30 15.64 -55.32
C VAL A 290 -6.67 15.54 -53.94
N ARG A 291 -6.80 16.57 -53.10
CA ARG A 291 -6.27 16.55 -51.73
C ARG A 291 -6.95 15.46 -50.90
N MET A 292 -8.27 15.35 -50.96
CA MET A 292 -9.00 14.31 -50.24
C MET A 292 -8.57 12.90 -50.68
N GLU A 293 -8.35 12.68 -51.98
CA GLU A 293 -7.87 11.38 -52.48
C GLU A 293 -6.46 11.04 -51.95
N GLN A 294 -5.56 12.00 -51.93
CA GLN A 294 -4.17 11.81 -51.45
C GLN A 294 -4.08 11.63 -49.93
N PHE A 295 -4.84 12.42 -49.16
CA PHE A 295 -4.75 12.49 -47.71
C PHE A 295 -5.74 11.56 -46.99
N GLY A 296 -6.88 11.24 -47.59
CA GLY A 296 -7.97 10.53 -46.92
C GLY A 296 -7.55 9.19 -46.30
N GLN A 297 -6.66 8.45 -46.96
CA GLN A 297 -6.12 7.20 -46.42
C GLN A 297 -5.29 7.40 -45.14
N LEU A 298 -4.59 8.54 -45.03
CA LEU A 298 -3.79 8.88 -43.85
C LEU A 298 -4.69 9.20 -42.64
N ALA A 299 -5.80 9.90 -42.86
CA ALA A 299 -6.80 10.16 -41.81
C ALA A 299 -7.44 8.85 -41.30
N ILE A 300 -7.77 7.92 -42.20
CA ILE A 300 -8.29 6.59 -41.83
C ILE A 300 -7.26 5.81 -41.00
N GLN A 301 -6.00 5.77 -41.45
CA GLN A 301 -4.92 5.12 -40.71
C GLN A 301 -4.72 5.72 -39.31
N MET A 302 -4.84 7.06 -39.18
CA MET A 302 -4.75 7.73 -37.89
C MET A 302 -5.89 7.33 -36.96
N ASN A 303 -7.13 7.31 -37.46
CA ASN A 303 -8.30 6.88 -36.69
C ASN A 303 -8.14 5.44 -36.18
N ASP A 304 -7.69 4.53 -37.03
CA ASP A 304 -7.47 3.13 -36.65
C ASP A 304 -6.35 2.98 -35.62
N ALA A 305 -5.24 3.73 -35.78
CA ALA A 305 -4.16 3.74 -34.81
C ALA A 305 -4.61 4.28 -33.43
N LEU A 306 -5.40 5.35 -33.40
CA LEU A 306 -5.96 5.91 -32.17
C LEU A 306 -6.98 4.98 -31.51
N LYS A 307 -7.81 4.28 -32.29
CA LYS A 307 -8.72 3.24 -31.76
C LYS A 307 -7.96 2.11 -31.08
N VAL A 308 -6.92 1.59 -31.73
CA VAL A 308 -6.05 0.56 -31.15
C VAL A 308 -5.43 1.05 -29.85
N GLN A 309 -4.89 2.27 -29.84
CA GLN A 309 -4.32 2.87 -28.64
C GLN A 309 -5.35 3.01 -27.51
N LYS A 310 -6.56 3.51 -27.82
CA LYS A 310 -7.64 3.67 -26.85
C LYS A 310 -8.08 2.33 -26.26
N ASN A 311 -8.15 1.28 -27.08
CA ASN A 311 -8.49 -0.06 -26.62
C ASN A 311 -7.46 -0.57 -25.60
N TRP A 312 -6.16 -0.42 -25.87
CA TRP A 312 -5.12 -0.79 -24.90
C TRP A 312 -5.17 0.04 -23.62
N ARG A 313 -5.47 1.35 -23.69
CA ARG A 313 -5.66 2.18 -22.49
C ARG A 313 -6.83 1.68 -21.64
N ASN A 314 -7.98 1.40 -22.28
CA ASN A 314 -9.16 0.87 -21.59
C ASN A 314 -8.88 -0.50 -20.94
N GLU A 315 -8.14 -1.37 -21.62
CA GLU A 315 -7.73 -2.68 -21.09
C GLU A 315 -6.80 -2.54 -19.88
N LYS A 316 -5.84 -1.60 -19.93
CA LYS A 316 -4.97 -1.26 -18.80
C LYS A 316 -5.76 -0.75 -17.61
N ASP A 317 -6.70 0.18 -17.82
CA ASP A 317 -7.54 0.74 -16.76
C ASP A 317 -8.44 -0.34 -16.13
N SER A 318 -9.01 -1.23 -16.96
CA SER A 318 -9.82 -2.36 -16.51
C SER A 318 -9.01 -3.34 -15.66
N ALA A 319 -7.80 -3.71 -16.11
CA ALA A 319 -6.89 -4.59 -15.38
C ALA A 319 -6.44 -3.95 -14.06
N ALA A 320 -6.02 -2.68 -14.08
CA ALA A 320 -5.64 -1.94 -12.88
C ALA A 320 -6.77 -1.87 -11.85
N LYS A 321 -8.02 -1.64 -12.30
CA LYS A 321 -9.20 -1.66 -11.44
C LYS A 321 -9.43 -3.03 -10.80
N LYS A 322 -9.30 -4.12 -11.57
CA LYS A 322 -9.41 -5.50 -11.05
C LYS A 322 -8.33 -5.81 -10.01
N CYS A 323 -7.08 -5.41 -10.27
CA CYS A 323 -5.99 -5.57 -9.30
C CYS A 323 -6.32 -4.86 -7.99
N ARG A 324 -6.67 -3.58 -8.03
CA ARG A 324 -7.02 -2.80 -6.82
C ARG A 324 -8.21 -3.38 -6.06
N LEU A 325 -9.21 -3.90 -6.76
CA LEU A 325 -10.43 -4.44 -6.14
C LEU A 325 -10.17 -5.76 -5.40
N PHE A 326 -9.30 -6.61 -5.94
CA PHE A 326 -9.13 -7.98 -5.43
C PHE A 326 -7.86 -8.20 -4.61
N GLU A 327 -6.85 -7.34 -4.71
CA GLU A 327 -5.52 -7.53 -4.08
C GLU A 327 -5.62 -7.92 -2.61
N ASN A 328 -6.18 -7.06 -1.75
CA ASN A 328 -6.28 -7.32 -0.31
C ASN A 328 -7.03 -8.61 0.03
N LYS A 329 -8.04 -8.97 -0.77
CA LYS A 329 -8.86 -10.15 -0.50
C LYS A 329 -8.17 -11.43 -0.97
N VAL A 330 -7.57 -11.40 -2.15
CA VAL A 330 -6.83 -12.53 -2.71
C VAL A 330 -5.60 -12.82 -1.84
N THR A 331 -4.84 -11.81 -1.42
CA THR A 331 -3.67 -12.03 -0.54
C THR A 331 -4.08 -12.59 0.82
N ALA A 332 -5.18 -12.10 1.41
CA ALA A 332 -5.71 -12.63 2.66
C ALA A 332 -6.22 -14.08 2.53
N ASP A 333 -6.97 -14.39 1.46
CA ASP A 333 -7.50 -15.73 1.21
C ASP A 333 -6.35 -16.74 0.97
N LEU A 334 -5.30 -16.32 0.25
CA LEU A 334 -4.09 -17.13 0.02
C LEU A 334 -3.30 -17.34 1.32
N ARG A 335 -3.08 -16.29 2.11
CA ARG A 335 -2.45 -16.38 3.44
C ARG A 335 -3.14 -17.39 4.31
N ALA A 336 -4.46 -17.25 4.49
CA ALA A 336 -5.26 -18.15 5.31
C ALA A 336 -5.19 -19.60 4.81
N SER A 337 -5.20 -19.82 3.50
CA SER A 337 -5.17 -21.17 2.93
C SER A 337 -3.80 -21.83 3.05
N VAL A 338 -2.71 -21.06 2.87
CA VAL A 338 -1.34 -21.57 3.06
C VAL A 338 -1.09 -21.90 4.54
N THR A 339 -1.46 -21.01 5.46
CA THR A 339 -1.25 -21.25 6.89
C THR A 339 -2.08 -22.42 7.40
N ASP A 340 -3.37 -22.50 7.02
CA ASP A 340 -4.24 -23.63 7.37
C ASP A 340 -3.71 -24.95 6.81
N ALA A 341 -3.18 -24.94 5.57
CA ALA A 341 -2.61 -26.14 4.96
C ALA A 341 -1.34 -26.64 5.66
N LEU A 342 -0.48 -25.74 6.14
CA LEU A 342 0.69 -26.12 6.93
C LEU A 342 0.31 -26.65 8.32
N ILE A 343 -0.76 -26.12 8.94
CA ILE A 343 -1.27 -26.60 10.24
C ILE A 343 -1.92 -27.98 10.10
N LYS A 344 -2.90 -28.10 9.20
CA LYS A 344 -3.73 -29.31 9.06
C LYS A 344 -3.14 -30.37 8.14
N LYS A 345 -2.04 -30.05 7.44
CA LYS A 345 -1.44 -30.89 6.40
C LYS A 345 -2.43 -31.27 5.28
N THR A 346 -3.41 -30.40 5.03
CA THR A 346 -4.48 -30.58 4.03
C THR A 346 -4.88 -29.24 3.42
N PRO A 347 -5.20 -29.14 2.12
CA PRO A 347 -5.21 -30.22 1.12
C PRO A 347 -3.79 -30.61 0.66
N THR A 348 -3.59 -31.90 0.40
CA THR A 348 -2.27 -32.49 0.09
C THR A 348 -1.58 -31.85 -1.12
N MET A 349 -2.35 -31.43 -2.13
CA MET A 349 -1.80 -30.77 -3.32
C MET A 349 -1.14 -29.43 -3.00
N LEU A 350 -1.76 -28.62 -2.14
CA LEU A 350 -1.19 -27.34 -1.71
C LEU A 350 0.05 -27.55 -0.84
N CYS A 351 0.00 -28.49 0.11
CA CYS A 351 1.17 -28.83 0.93
C CYS A 351 2.33 -29.36 0.07
N SER A 352 2.04 -30.25 -0.89
CA SER A 352 3.04 -30.80 -1.79
C SER A 352 3.66 -29.70 -2.65
N TYR A 353 2.86 -28.77 -3.17
CA TYR A 353 3.37 -27.66 -3.96
C TYR A 353 4.24 -26.73 -3.14
N ILE A 354 3.79 -26.31 -1.95
CA ILE A 354 4.61 -25.49 -1.03
C ILE A 354 5.93 -26.22 -0.72
N GLY A 355 5.89 -27.53 -0.53
CA GLY A 355 7.08 -28.36 -0.30
C GLY A 355 8.09 -28.40 -1.45
N THR A 356 7.70 -28.00 -2.67
CA THR A 356 8.64 -27.86 -3.80
C THR A 356 9.34 -26.51 -3.85
N LEU A 357 8.90 -25.54 -3.04
CA LEU A 357 9.45 -24.18 -3.06
C LEU A 357 10.75 -24.12 -2.25
N PRO A 358 11.76 -23.33 -2.69
CA PRO A 358 13.03 -23.19 -1.99
C PRO A 358 12.87 -22.72 -0.54
N CYS A 359 11.97 -21.76 -0.30
CA CYS A 359 11.71 -21.23 1.04
C CYS A 359 11.17 -22.26 2.04
N TYR A 360 10.64 -23.40 1.58
CA TYR A 360 10.10 -24.41 2.50
C TYR A 360 11.17 -25.04 3.42
N ALA A 361 12.45 -24.98 3.04
CA ALA A 361 13.55 -25.40 3.90
C ALA A 361 13.57 -24.64 5.25
N ASP A 362 13.32 -23.32 5.21
CA ASP A 362 13.30 -22.45 6.40
C ASP A 362 12.16 -22.83 7.35
N TYR A 363 11.01 -23.24 6.80
CA TYR A 363 9.90 -23.79 7.58
C TYR A 363 10.29 -25.10 8.27
N GLN A 364 10.95 -26.02 7.55
CA GLN A 364 11.39 -27.30 8.11
C GLN A 364 12.45 -27.10 9.20
N GLU A 365 13.40 -26.19 8.99
CA GLU A 365 14.43 -25.85 9.97
C GLU A 365 13.81 -25.25 11.24
N SER A 366 12.84 -24.34 11.09
CA SER A 366 12.11 -23.76 12.23
C SER A 366 11.37 -24.82 13.05
N ILE A 367 10.71 -25.78 12.40
CA ILE A 367 10.05 -26.90 13.07
C ILE A 367 11.06 -27.80 13.79
N LYS A 368 12.19 -28.11 13.14
CA LYS A 368 13.27 -28.94 13.70
C LYS A 368 13.93 -28.27 14.91
N ALA A 369 14.20 -26.97 14.83
CA ALA A 369 14.77 -26.19 15.93
C ALA A 369 13.84 -26.17 17.15
N ILE A 370 12.52 -26.04 16.95
CA ILE A 370 11.53 -26.14 18.04
C ILE A 370 11.53 -27.54 18.64
N ASP A 371 11.57 -28.59 17.82
CA ASP A 371 11.64 -29.96 18.31
C ASP A 371 12.87 -30.18 19.19
N GLU A 372 14.06 -29.81 18.70
CA GLU A 372 15.32 -29.93 19.44
C GLU A 372 15.31 -29.10 20.73
N GLN A 373 14.82 -27.87 20.69
CA GLN A 373 14.75 -27.00 21.86
C GLN A 373 13.81 -27.56 22.94
N VAL A 374 12.61 -28.01 22.53
CA VAL A 374 11.63 -28.59 23.46
C VAL A 374 12.15 -29.90 24.05
N ASP A 375 12.84 -30.72 23.26
CA ASP A 375 13.48 -31.95 23.76
C ASP A 375 14.57 -31.64 24.80
N VAL A 376 15.44 -30.67 24.54
CA VAL A 376 16.48 -30.23 25.51
C VAL A 376 15.84 -29.71 26.81
N GLU A 377 14.82 -28.86 26.71
CA GLU A 377 14.11 -28.32 27.88
C GLU A 377 13.42 -29.44 28.68
N CYS A 378 12.79 -30.41 28.01
CA CYS A 378 12.13 -31.55 28.64
C CYS A 378 13.12 -32.47 29.35
N VAL A 379 14.25 -32.80 28.69
CA VAL A 379 15.28 -33.66 29.28
C VAL A 379 15.88 -33.00 30.52
N ALA A 380 16.20 -31.71 30.47
CA ALA A 380 16.76 -31.00 31.63
C ALA A 380 15.82 -30.99 32.84
N GLU A 381 14.51 -30.79 32.64
CA GLU A 381 13.52 -30.83 33.73
C GLU A 381 13.33 -32.27 34.28
N LEU A 382 13.39 -33.29 33.41
CA LEU A 382 13.33 -34.70 33.81
C LEU A 382 14.57 -35.15 34.58
N GLU A 383 15.78 -34.78 34.15
CA GLU A 383 17.03 -35.09 34.86
C GLU A 383 17.07 -34.46 36.25
N SER A 384 16.58 -33.22 36.38
CA SER A 384 16.45 -32.54 37.68
C SER A 384 15.51 -33.30 38.62
N LEU A 385 14.35 -33.75 38.11
CA LEU A 385 13.40 -34.54 38.89
C LEU A 385 13.95 -35.93 39.25
N ASP A 386 14.65 -36.59 38.32
CA ASP A 386 15.25 -37.90 38.54
C ASP A 386 16.31 -37.85 39.65
N LYS A 387 17.15 -36.81 39.66
CA LYS A 387 18.11 -36.57 40.74
C LYS A 387 17.40 -36.42 42.11
N GLN A 388 16.33 -35.62 42.17
CA GLN A 388 15.54 -35.48 43.40
C GLN A 388 14.89 -36.79 43.83
N LEU A 389 14.44 -37.62 42.88
CA LEU A 389 13.88 -38.94 43.16
C LEU A 389 14.91 -39.91 43.70
N ILE A 390 16.14 -39.90 43.18
CA ILE A 390 17.25 -40.71 43.69
C ILE A 390 17.55 -40.32 45.14
N GLU A 391 17.75 -39.03 45.42
CA GLU A 391 17.99 -38.52 46.77
C GLU A 391 16.85 -38.89 47.73
N MET A 392 15.59 -38.71 47.30
CA MET A 392 14.41 -39.06 48.10
C MET A 392 14.30 -40.57 48.35
N LYS A 393 14.66 -41.40 47.35
CA LYS A 393 14.68 -42.86 47.48
C LYS A 393 15.74 -43.29 48.47
N GLU A 394 16.95 -42.73 48.42
CA GLU A 394 18.01 -43.00 49.39
C GLU A 394 17.54 -42.70 50.82
N ILE A 395 16.91 -41.54 51.04
CA ILE A 395 16.31 -41.19 52.34
C ILE A 395 15.28 -42.24 52.77
N CYS A 396 14.38 -42.67 51.88
CA CYS A 396 13.39 -43.70 52.19
C CYS A 396 14.06 -45.03 52.57
N VAL A 397 15.09 -45.45 51.82
CA VAL A 397 15.84 -46.68 52.10
C VAL A 397 16.54 -46.62 53.45
N GLU A 398 17.19 -45.51 53.79
CA GLU A 398 17.80 -45.33 55.11
C GLU A 398 16.77 -45.42 56.24
N MET A 399 15.61 -44.78 56.05
CA MET A 399 14.52 -44.83 57.02
C MET A 399 13.98 -46.27 57.19
N ILE A 400 13.84 -47.01 56.09
CA ILE A 400 13.45 -48.43 56.11
C ILE A 400 14.48 -49.29 56.86
N VAL A 401 15.78 -49.07 56.65
CA VAL A 401 16.86 -49.79 57.37
C VAL A 401 16.74 -49.57 58.88
N ARG A 402 16.50 -48.32 59.30
CA ARG A 402 16.37 -47.95 60.72
C ARG A 402 15.10 -48.54 61.35
N ASP A 403 13.99 -48.51 60.63
CA ASP A 403 12.71 -49.11 61.04
C ASP A 403 12.81 -50.63 61.14
N TYR A 404 13.49 -51.27 60.18
CA TYR A 404 13.76 -52.69 60.21
C TYR A 404 14.68 -53.08 61.36
N LEU A 405 15.73 -52.30 61.64
CA LEU A 405 16.62 -52.52 62.78
C LEU A 405 15.88 -52.37 64.12
N ARG A 406 15.03 -51.34 64.25
CA ARG A 406 14.13 -51.15 65.39
C ARG A 406 13.29 -52.40 65.61
N TRP A 407 12.59 -52.84 64.57
CA TRP A 407 11.75 -54.04 64.63
C TRP A 407 12.54 -55.29 64.98
N ARG A 408 13.72 -55.50 64.38
CA ARG A 408 14.61 -56.63 64.66
C ARG A 408 15.06 -56.62 66.13
N ARG A 409 15.42 -55.48 66.69
CA ARG A 409 15.81 -55.35 68.11
C ARG A 409 14.66 -55.59 69.06
N ILE A 410 13.46 -55.11 68.72
CA ILE A 410 12.25 -55.40 69.49
C ILE A 410 11.92 -56.90 69.46
N ASN A 411 12.12 -57.60 68.34
CA ASN A 411 11.71 -58.99 68.20
C ASN A 411 12.80 -60.04 68.51
N GLN A 412 14.09 -59.75 68.34
CA GLN A 412 15.19 -60.67 68.70
C GLN A 412 15.33 -60.88 70.21
N ASP A 413 14.94 -59.90 71.04
CA ASP A 413 14.97 -60.04 72.51
C ASP A 413 13.74 -60.77 73.11
N VAL A 414 12.83 -61.23 72.24
CA VAL A 414 11.61 -62.00 72.57
C VAL A 414 11.80 -63.50 72.28
N ILE A 415 12.75 -63.88 71.42
CA ILE A 415 13.05 -65.28 71.07
C ILE A 415 14.53 -65.53 71.33
N GLY A 416 14.86 -66.28 72.38
CA GLY A 416 16.23 -66.71 72.62
C GLY A 416 16.75 -67.57 71.46
N SER A 417 17.95 -67.22 70.99
CA SER A 417 18.83 -67.96 70.06
C SER A 417 18.89 -67.49 68.59
N THR A 418 20.11 -67.65 68.07
CA THR A 418 20.57 -67.44 66.68
C THR A 418 19.55 -67.88 65.64
N SER A 419 19.17 -67.01 64.71
CA SER A 419 18.31 -67.37 63.58
C SER A 419 18.95 -66.96 62.25
N SER A 420 19.12 -67.97 61.39
CA SER A 420 19.43 -67.85 59.97
C SER A 420 18.22 -67.36 59.18
N MET A 421 18.44 -66.78 57.99
CA MET A 421 17.46 -66.11 57.14
C MET A 421 16.28 -66.96 56.59
N ILE A 422 16.13 -68.24 56.96
CA ILE A 422 15.18 -69.17 56.30
C ILE A 422 13.77 -69.18 56.95
N ASP A 423 13.55 -68.59 58.13
CA ASP A 423 12.22 -68.55 58.77
C ASP A 423 11.31 -67.41 58.25
N PHE A 424 11.52 -66.96 57.02
CA PHE A 424 10.86 -65.78 56.44
C PHE A 424 9.38 -65.98 56.07
N PHE A 425 8.91 -67.23 55.98
CA PHE A 425 7.51 -67.53 55.67
C PHE A 425 6.99 -68.59 56.66
N SER A 426 5.92 -68.26 57.38
CA SER A 426 5.23 -69.08 58.39
C SER A 426 5.83 -69.09 59.80
N THR A 427 5.22 -68.32 60.71
CA THR A 427 4.43 -68.89 61.82
C THR A 427 3.69 -67.80 62.62
N ARG A 428 2.42 -68.06 62.94
CA ARG A 428 1.67 -67.37 64.00
C ARG A 428 2.23 -67.84 65.36
N THR A 429 2.61 -66.91 66.24
CA THR A 429 2.84 -67.22 67.66
C THR A 429 2.07 -66.28 68.57
N ARG A 430 1.34 -66.92 69.50
CA ARG A 430 0.55 -66.36 70.59
C ARG A 430 1.47 -65.80 71.69
N GLY A 431 1.05 -64.67 72.28
CA GLY A 431 1.34 -64.30 73.67
C GLY A 431 2.79 -63.99 74.02
N ALA A 432 3.30 -62.84 73.59
CA ALA A 432 4.55 -62.27 74.09
C ALA A 432 4.27 -61.16 75.13
N VAL A 433 4.91 -61.26 76.29
CA VAL A 433 4.91 -60.24 77.35
C VAL A 433 5.67 -59.01 76.83
N LYS A 434 5.01 -57.84 76.75
CA LYS A 434 5.63 -56.57 76.34
C LYS A 434 6.73 -56.19 77.34
N LYS A 435 8.01 -56.39 76.99
CA LYS A 435 9.12 -55.67 77.63
C LYS A 435 8.97 -54.18 77.30
N ASN A 436 9.01 -53.31 78.31
CA ASN A 436 8.99 -51.86 78.12
C ASN A 436 10.36 -51.41 77.59
N TYR A 437 10.43 -51.08 76.31
CA TYR A 437 11.62 -50.49 75.67
C TYR A 437 11.70 -49.00 76.03
N ASN A 438 12.06 -48.71 77.29
CA ASN A 438 12.07 -47.34 77.82
C ASN A 438 12.89 -46.38 76.95
N TYR A 439 14.01 -46.82 76.36
CA TYR A 439 14.86 -45.98 75.51
C TYR A 439 14.24 -45.54 74.18
N LEU A 440 13.13 -46.17 73.73
CA LEU A 440 12.41 -45.77 72.53
C LEU A 440 11.37 -44.66 72.80
N LYS A 441 11.11 -44.34 74.06
CA LYS A 441 10.21 -43.26 74.44
C LYS A 441 11.02 -42.00 74.76
N PRO A 442 10.84 -40.90 73.99
CA PRO A 442 11.56 -39.65 74.23
C PRO A 442 11.38 -39.13 75.67
N SER A 443 10.15 -39.26 76.20
CA SER A 443 9.78 -38.81 77.55
C SER A 443 10.59 -39.46 78.68
N THR A 444 11.21 -40.62 78.45
CA THR A 444 12.09 -41.25 79.46
C THR A 444 13.41 -40.51 79.68
N TYR A 445 13.80 -39.64 78.74
CA TYR A 445 15.00 -38.81 78.83
C TYR A 445 14.74 -37.43 79.45
N VAL A 446 13.47 -37.05 79.62
CA VAL A 446 13.08 -35.79 80.27
C VAL A 446 13.61 -35.71 81.70
N GLN A 447 13.45 -36.78 82.50
CA GLN A 447 13.93 -36.78 83.88
C GLN A 447 15.48 -36.74 83.99
N PRO A 448 16.25 -37.53 83.21
CA PRO A 448 17.70 -37.37 83.10
C PRO A 448 18.15 -35.96 82.71
N LEU A 449 17.50 -35.32 81.72
CA LEU A 449 17.85 -33.97 81.30
C LEU A 449 17.48 -32.92 82.35
N ASN A 450 16.35 -33.09 83.04
CA ASN A 450 16.01 -32.29 84.22
C ASN A 450 17.04 -32.46 85.33
N ALA A 451 17.58 -33.67 85.54
CA ALA A 451 18.68 -33.88 86.47
C ALA A 451 19.97 -33.16 86.02
N CYS A 452 20.27 -33.10 84.72
CA CYS A 452 21.36 -32.26 84.19
C CYS A 452 21.13 -30.77 84.48
N ILE A 453 19.90 -30.25 84.32
CA ILE A 453 19.56 -28.87 84.69
C ILE A 453 19.80 -28.64 86.20
N GLN A 454 19.40 -29.59 87.06
CA GLN A 454 19.65 -29.48 88.50
C GLN A 454 21.14 -29.56 88.84
N LEU A 455 21.91 -30.41 88.17
CA LEU A 455 23.36 -30.51 88.32
C LEU A 455 24.04 -29.17 87.99
N LEU A 456 23.62 -28.50 86.91
CA LEU A 456 24.13 -27.18 86.51
C LEU A 456 23.83 -26.07 87.54
N LYS A 457 22.79 -26.24 88.37
CA LYS A 457 22.43 -25.31 89.46
C LYS A 457 23.23 -25.55 90.75
N LEU A 458 23.92 -26.69 90.88
CA LEU A 458 24.66 -27.01 92.10
C LEU A 458 25.93 -26.15 92.20
N PRO A 459 26.21 -25.53 93.36
CA PRO A 459 27.39 -24.67 93.54
C PRO A 459 28.73 -25.36 93.21
N ASP A 460 28.82 -26.66 93.49
CA ASP A 460 30.04 -27.46 93.26
C ASP A 460 30.29 -27.80 91.78
N PHE A 461 29.29 -27.64 90.90
CA PHE A 461 29.45 -27.96 89.48
C PHE A 461 30.51 -27.08 88.81
N GLN A 462 30.56 -25.79 89.16
CA GLN A 462 31.60 -24.88 88.65
C GLN A 462 33.01 -25.35 89.04
N ARG A 463 33.16 -25.97 90.22
CA ARG A 463 34.44 -26.45 90.76
C ARG A 463 34.85 -27.82 90.22
N LEU A 464 33.91 -28.74 90.01
CA LEU A 464 34.19 -30.15 89.71
C LEU A 464 33.85 -30.55 88.27
N GLY A 465 32.87 -29.90 87.65
CA GLY A 465 32.32 -30.26 86.34
C GLY A 465 32.95 -29.53 85.16
N MET A 466 33.50 -28.32 85.37
CA MET A 466 34.07 -27.50 84.31
C MET A 466 35.60 -27.62 84.28
N LYS A 467 36.14 -28.30 83.26
CA LYS A 467 37.59 -28.37 83.03
C LYS A 467 38.09 -27.05 82.38
N ASN A 468 38.58 -26.11 83.18
CA ASN A 468 39.53 -25.03 82.82
C ASN A 468 39.33 -24.25 81.49
N THR A 469 38.12 -23.84 81.07
CA THR A 469 38.00 -23.10 79.79
C THR A 469 37.18 -21.82 79.74
N LEU A 470 36.66 -21.29 80.84
CA LEU A 470 35.89 -20.03 80.80
C LEU A 470 36.28 -19.12 81.99
N VAL A 471 36.63 -17.86 81.70
CA VAL A 471 37.08 -16.84 82.67
C VAL A 471 35.84 -16.22 83.35
N ASP A 472 35.91 -16.01 84.68
CA ASP A 472 34.80 -15.89 85.66
C ASP A 472 33.56 -15.05 85.32
N VAL A 473 33.62 -14.08 84.41
CA VAL A 473 32.45 -13.24 84.07
C VAL A 473 31.53 -13.93 83.04
N ASP A 474 32.04 -14.90 82.27
CA ASP A 474 31.32 -15.58 81.18
C ASP A 474 30.67 -16.92 81.60
N VAL A 475 31.09 -17.47 82.75
CA VAL A 475 30.67 -18.82 83.22
C VAL A 475 29.20 -18.85 83.59
N THR A 476 28.69 -17.80 84.25
CA THR A 476 27.29 -17.74 84.68
C THR A 476 26.35 -17.62 83.48
N GLU A 477 26.71 -16.80 82.48
CA GLU A 477 25.94 -16.65 81.25
C GLU A 477 25.98 -17.93 80.40
N PHE A 478 27.14 -18.58 80.31
CA PHE A 478 27.28 -19.89 79.67
C PHE A 478 26.40 -20.96 80.34
N VAL A 479 26.45 -21.10 81.66
CA VAL A 479 25.63 -22.10 82.39
C VAL A 479 24.14 -21.81 82.18
N GLN A 480 23.71 -20.55 82.22
CA GLN A 480 22.32 -20.17 81.93
C GLN A 480 21.93 -20.49 80.48
N SER A 481 22.81 -20.26 79.51
CA SER A 481 22.58 -20.61 78.10
C SER A 481 22.45 -22.13 77.88
N GLN A 482 23.31 -22.92 78.52
CA GLN A 482 23.22 -24.39 78.47
C GLN A 482 21.94 -24.90 79.15
N MET A 483 21.55 -24.31 80.29
CA MET A 483 20.28 -24.64 80.94
C MET A 483 19.09 -24.34 80.02
N ARG A 484 19.02 -23.16 79.40
CA ARG A 484 17.95 -22.84 78.43
C ARG A 484 17.94 -23.79 77.24
N SER A 485 19.11 -24.20 76.76
CA SER A 485 19.22 -25.16 75.67
C SER A 485 18.68 -26.55 76.07
N ILE A 486 19.01 -27.02 77.27
CA ILE A 486 18.48 -28.28 77.81
C ILE A 486 16.98 -28.16 78.11
N GLU A 487 16.50 -27.04 78.64
CA GLU A 487 15.06 -26.78 78.87
C GLU A 487 14.28 -26.81 77.55
N THR A 488 14.85 -26.22 76.49
CA THR A 488 14.26 -26.28 75.14
C THR A 488 14.21 -27.72 74.64
N LEU A 489 15.27 -28.52 74.82
CA LEU A 489 15.29 -29.93 74.47
C LEU A 489 14.27 -30.75 75.29
N VAL A 490 14.12 -30.47 76.58
CA VAL A 490 13.10 -31.09 77.44
C VAL A 490 11.71 -30.82 76.88
N SER A 491 11.40 -29.56 76.56
CA SER A 491 10.11 -29.19 75.95
C SER A 491 9.87 -29.88 74.62
N ILE A 492 10.91 -30.09 73.80
CA ILE A 492 10.81 -30.85 72.55
C ILE A 492 10.54 -32.34 72.82
N LEU A 493 11.19 -32.94 73.81
CA LEU A 493 11.06 -34.37 74.15
C LEU A 493 9.77 -34.71 74.91
N GLU A 494 9.07 -33.72 75.45
CA GLU A 494 7.71 -33.83 75.98
C GLU A 494 6.62 -33.89 74.89
N ASN A 495 7.01 -33.87 73.61
CA ASN A 495 6.06 -34.02 72.51
C ASN A 495 5.54 -35.46 72.41
N ASP A 496 4.26 -35.65 72.74
CA ASP A 496 3.55 -36.94 72.72
C ASP A 496 3.03 -37.35 71.32
N SER A 497 3.42 -36.66 70.25
CA SER A 497 3.01 -37.02 68.88
C SER A 497 3.61 -38.37 68.46
N PRO A 498 2.80 -39.32 67.94
CA PRO A 498 3.30 -40.59 67.41
C PRO A 498 4.37 -40.44 66.33
N LEU A 499 4.26 -39.41 65.48
CA LEU A 499 5.27 -39.09 64.46
C LEU A 499 6.59 -38.60 65.07
N PHE A 500 6.53 -37.94 66.23
CA PHE A 500 7.71 -37.52 66.96
C PHE A 500 8.40 -38.71 67.66
N GLU A 501 7.62 -39.67 68.18
CA GLU A 501 8.19 -40.95 68.68
C GLU A 501 8.89 -41.73 67.54
N ASP A 502 8.31 -41.76 66.35
CA ASP A 502 8.93 -42.39 65.18
C ASP A 502 10.21 -41.64 64.75
N LEU A 503 10.19 -40.31 64.73
CA LEU A 503 11.37 -39.48 64.44
C LEU A 503 12.48 -39.71 65.48
N TRP A 504 12.13 -39.78 66.77
CA TRP A 504 13.07 -40.11 67.84
C TRP A 504 13.68 -41.48 67.65
N SER A 505 12.87 -42.48 67.31
CA SER A 505 13.35 -43.83 67.00
C SER A 505 14.31 -43.81 65.81
N GLN A 506 13.95 -43.13 64.72
CA GLN A 506 14.81 -42.93 63.56
C GLN A 506 16.16 -42.31 63.94
N ALA A 507 16.15 -41.26 64.77
CA ALA A 507 17.37 -40.63 65.27
C ALA A 507 18.20 -41.56 66.18
N TYR A 508 17.56 -42.27 67.10
CA TYR A 508 18.24 -43.20 68.01
C TYR A 508 18.98 -44.32 67.26
N PHE A 509 18.32 -44.94 66.28
CA PHE A 509 18.92 -45.97 65.43
C PHE A 509 19.85 -45.42 64.36
N SER A 510 20.03 -44.10 64.27
CA SER A 510 21.05 -43.44 63.43
C SER A 510 22.39 -43.24 64.14
N THR A 511 22.45 -43.42 65.47
CA THR A 511 23.70 -43.24 66.24
C THR A 511 24.80 -44.21 65.82
N ASP A 512 26.08 -43.83 66.02
CA ASP A 512 27.27 -44.63 65.66
C ASP A 512 27.26 -46.04 66.27
N ARG A 513 26.56 -46.20 67.40
CA ARG A 513 26.34 -47.49 68.06
C ARG A 513 25.78 -48.55 67.10
N PHE A 514 24.94 -48.15 66.15
CA PHE A 514 24.23 -49.05 65.25
C PHE A 514 24.81 -49.07 63.83
N GLU A 515 25.91 -48.35 63.56
CA GLU A 515 26.47 -48.21 62.21
C GLU A 515 26.80 -49.58 61.57
N ARG A 516 27.48 -50.46 62.30
CA ARG A 516 27.82 -51.81 61.80
C ARG A 516 26.56 -52.62 61.45
N GLU A 517 25.53 -52.55 62.30
CA GLU A 517 24.28 -53.29 62.09
C GLU A 517 23.47 -52.75 60.91
N ARG A 518 23.46 -51.42 60.72
CA ARG A 518 22.85 -50.79 59.54
C ARG A 518 23.56 -51.23 58.25
N GLN A 519 24.89 -51.23 58.25
CA GLN A 519 25.68 -51.70 57.09
C GLN A 519 25.42 -53.19 56.80
N GLU A 520 25.43 -54.05 57.81
CA GLU A 520 25.14 -55.48 57.67
C GLU A 520 23.75 -55.73 57.05
N ILE A 521 22.74 -54.96 57.48
CA ILE A 521 21.38 -55.04 56.91
C ILE A 521 21.40 -54.62 55.43
N SER A 522 21.98 -53.46 55.13
CA SER A 522 22.02 -52.91 53.78
C SER A 522 22.75 -53.81 52.78
N TYR A 523 23.78 -54.54 53.21
CA TYR A 523 24.55 -55.45 52.35
C TYR A 523 24.06 -56.92 52.39
N SER A 524 23.01 -57.23 53.14
CA SER A 524 22.52 -58.60 53.26
C SER A 524 21.80 -59.07 52.00
N ARG A 525 22.07 -60.33 51.58
CA ARG A 525 21.36 -60.98 50.46
C ARG A 525 19.86 -61.08 50.80
N GLY A 526 19.02 -60.44 49.99
CA GLY A 526 17.55 -60.47 50.13
C GLY A 526 16.94 -59.20 50.74
N PHE A 527 17.73 -58.31 51.37
CA PHE A 527 17.17 -57.07 51.92
C PHE A 527 16.72 -56.07 50.85
N SER A 528 17.27 -56.17 49.64
CA SER A 528 16.76 -55.43 48.48
C SER A 528 15.30 -55.77 48.15
N GLU A 529 14.87 -57.01 48.36
CA GLU A 529 13.48 -57.44 48.16
C GLU A 529 12.56 -56.89 49.27
N VAL A 530 13.07 -56.84 50.51
CA VAL A 530 12.39 -56.23 51.66
C VAL A 530 12.18 -54.73 51.48
N VAL A 531 13.19 -54.03 50.95
CA VAL A 531 13.08 -52.62 50.58
C VAL A 531 12.08 -52.44 49.44
N ALA A 532 12.11 -53.29 48.41
CA ALA A 532 11.17 -53.21 47.30
C ALA A 532 9.72 -53.44 47.76
N GLU A 533 9.48 -54.39 48.65
CA GLU A 533 8.17 -54.64 49.26
C GLU A 533 7.69 -53.42 50.06
N ALA A 534 8.53 -52.87 50.94
CA ALA A 534 8.19 -51.68 51.72
C ALA A 534 7.95 -50.43 50.86
N MET A 535 8.71 -50.26 49.79
CA MET A 535 8.51 -49.16 48.84
C MET A 535 7.24 -49.33 48.00
N ASN A 536 6.72 -50.55 47.85
CA ASN A 536 5.50 -50.89 47.10
C ASN A 536 4.23 -50.95 47.98
N ASP A 537 4.33 -51.35 49.25
CA ASP A 537 3.18 -51.38 50.18
C ASP A 537 3.60 -51.15 51.64
N PRO A 538 3.92 -49.90 52.04
CA PRO A 538 4.45 -49.61 53.36
C PRO A 538 3.46 -49.90 54.49
N VAL A 539 2.15 -49.90 54.21
CA VAL A 539 1.09 -50.09 55.22
C VAL A 539 0.99 -51.55 55.65
N HIS A 540 1.35 -52.50 54.77
CA HIS A 540 1.33 -53.93 55.09
C HIS A 540 2.65 -54.43 55.68
N CYS A 541 3.73 -53.63 55.61
CA CYS A 541 5.01 -53.94 56.23
C CYS A 541 4.98 -53.67 57.74
N ARG A 542 5.01 -54.74 58.54
CA ARG A 542 4.88 -54.69 60.01
C ARG A 542 5.98 -53.91 60.76
N TYR A 543 7.06 -53.55 60.08
CA TYR A 543 8.20 -52.83 60.65
C TYR A 543 8.25 -51.36 60.26
N ILE A 544 7.49 -50.92 59.25
CA ILE A 544 7.49 -49.54 58.76
C ILE A 544 6.69 -48.65 59.70
N THR A 545 7.27 -47.50 60.02
CA THR A 545 6.63 -46.47 60.84
C THR A 545 5.73 -45.55 60.01
N GLU A 546 4.84 -44.82 60.68
CA GLU A 546 3.94 -43.88 60.00
C GLU A 546 4.74 -42.76 59.31
N LEU A 547 5.81 -42.30 59.95
CA LEU A 547 6.72 -41.29 59.39
C LEU A 547 7.39 -41.77 58.10
N THR A 548 7.92 -43.00 58.08
CA THR A 548 8.52 -43.60 56.89
C THR A 548 7.46 -43.83 55.80
N ALA A 549 6.26 -44.28 56.14
CA ALA A 549 5.17 -44.45 55.19
C ALA A 549 4.77 -43.12 54.51
N GLN A 550 4.67 -42.02 55.26
CA GLN A 550 4.40 -40.68 54.69
C GLN A 550 5.53 -40.21 53.74
N LYS A 551 6.78 -40.55 54.06
CA LYS A 551 7.93 -40.21 53.20
C LYS A 551 7.92 -41.02 51.90
N ILE A 552 7.58 -42.31 51.96
CA ILE A 552 7.39 -43.18 50.79
C ILE A 552 6.22 -42.69 49.92
N ASP A 553 5.12 -42.25 50.51
CA ASP A 553 3.99 -41.65 49.77
C ASP A 553 4.41 -40.37 49.03
N SER A 554 5.24 -39.54 49.68
CA SER A 554 5.81 -38.33 49.05
C SER A 554 6.70 -38.67 47.84
N TYR A 555 7.52 -39.73 47.95
CA TYR A 555 8.31 -40.25 46.83
C TYR A 555 7.43 -40.72 45.67
N ARG A 556 6.35 -41.46 45.95
CA ARG A 556 5.40 -41.92 44.91
C ARG A 556 4.71 -40.77 44.20
N LYS A 557 4.25 -39.76 44.96
CA LYS A 557 3.66 -38.54 44.39
C LYS A 557 4.64 -37.79 43.48
N MET A 558 5.90 -37.71 43.88
CA MET A 558 6.97 -37.11 43.08
C MET A 558 7.27 -37.93 41.81
N SER A 559 7.22 -39.27 41.89
CA SER A 559 7.44 -40.17 40.74
C SER A 559 6.37 -39.99 39.65
N ASN A 560 5.13 -39.70 40.03
CA ASN A 560 4.06 -39.34 39.07
C ASN A 560 4.34 -38.02 38.32
N GLY A 561 5.28 -37.19 38.81
CA GLY A 561 5.67 -35.93 38.17
C GLY A 561 6.32 -36.10 36.79
N MET A 562 6.96 -37.25 36.52
CA MET A 562 7.61 -37.51 35.22
C MET A 562 6.61 -37.51 34.05
N GLN A 563 5.45 -38.16 34.23
CA GLN A 563 4.39 -38.19 33.20
C GLN A 563 3.78 -36.81 32.97
N VAL A 564 3.65 -36.02 34.03
CA VAL A 564 3.12 -34.65 33.96
C VAL A 564 4.06 -33.73 33.18
N ILE A 565 5.37 -33.82 33.40
CA ILE A 565 6.39 -33.07 32.66
C ILE A 565 6.35 -33.43 31.17
N GLN A 566 6.27 -34.73 30.84
CA GLN A 566 6.16 -35.18 29.46
C GLN A 566 4.91 -34.63 28.77
N GLN A 567 3.74 -34.67 29.43
CA GLN A 567 2.50 -34.10 28.89
C GLN A 567 2.59 -32.58 28.71
N LYS A 568 3.17 -31.85 29.67
CA LYS A 568 3.41 -30.40 29.58
C LYS A 568 4.22 -30.05 28.33
N TYR A 569 5.33 -30.74 28.08
CA TYR A 569 6.18 -30.47 26.92
C TYR A 569 5.61 -30.96 25.60
N MET A 570 4.75 -31.99 25.60
CA MET A 570 3.96 -32.34 24.41
C MET A 570 3.01 -31.20 24.00
N ILE A 571 2.28 -30.62 24.96
CA ILE A 571 1.37 -29.49 24.70
C ILE A 571 2.16 -28.25 24.25
N GLU A 572 3.27 -27.96 24.91
CA GLU A 572 4.13 -26.82 24.57
C GLU A 572 4.74 -26.95 23.17
N ARG A 573 5.12 -28.17 22.76
CA ARG A 573 5.59 -28.46 21.38
C ARG A 573 4.53 -28.07 20.34
N GLU A 574 3.30 -28.57 20.50
CA GLU A 574 2.21 -28.28 19.57
C GLU A 574 1.88 -26.78 19.54
N LYS A 575 1.89 -26.13 20.71
CA LYS A 575 1.65 -24.69 20.83
C LYS A 575 2.71 -23.85 20.12
N ARG A 576 4.00 -24.17 20.27
CA ARG A 576 5.10 -23.47 19.57
C ARG A 576 5.03 -23.70 18.07
N LYS A 577 4.77 -24.94 17.63
CA LYS A 577 4.62 -25.29 16.20
C LYS A 577 3.43 -24.60 15.53
N ALA A 578 2.33 -24.36 16.25
CA ALA A 578 1.13 -23.72 15.70
C ALA A 578 1.37 -22.27 15.20
N VAL A 579 2.40 -21.58 15.70
CA VAL A 579 2.72 -20.18 15.31
C VAL A 579 3.62 -20.12 14.07
N VAL A 580 4.38 -21.18 13.79
CA VAL A 580 5.39 -21.22 12.71
C VAL A 580 4.81 -20.95 11.32
N PRO A 581 3.65 -21.52 10.91
CA PRO A 581 3.07 -21.26 9.59
C PRO A 581 2.85 -19.77 9.30
N GLU A 582 2.41 -19.01 10.31
CA GLU A 582 2.11 -17.58 10.19
C GLU A 582 3.39 -16.74 10.04
N GLN A 583 4.44 -17.10 10.78
CA GLN A 583 5.76 -16.48 10.70
C GLN A 583 6.41 -16.77 9.35
N PHE A 584 6.35 -18.03 8.91
CA PHE A 584 6.85 -18.46 7.61
C PHE A 584 6.18 -17.70 6.46
N TYR A 585 4.84 -17.62 6.45
CA TYR A 585 4.14 -16.87 5.41
C TYR A 585 4.55 -15.40 5.40
N SER A 586 4.63 -14.76 6.57
CA SER A 586 4.99 -13.35 6.68
C SER A 586 6.41 -13.06 6.18
N LEU A 587 7.35 -13.99 6.39
CA LEU A 587 8.74 -13.85 5.95
C LEU A 587 8.88 -14.06 4.43
N HIS A 588 8.12 -14.99 3.85
CA HIS A 588 8.23 -15.38 2.43
C HIS A 588 7.02 -14.98 1.58
N GLU A 589 6.21 -14.01 2.03
CA GLU A 589 4.94 -13.63 1.39
C GLU A 589 5.12 -13.35 -0.10
N LYS A 590 6.14 -12.55 -0.45
CA LYS A 590 6.41 -12.17 -1.84
C LYS A 590 6.76 -13.38 -2.71
N GLU A 591 7.62 -14.27 -2.24
CA GLU A 591 8.05 -15.47 -2.99
C GLU A 591 6.88 -16.43 -3.22
N LEU A 592 6.05 -16.65 -2.18
CA LEU A 592 4.85 -17.48 -2.26
C LEU A 592 3.86 -16.90 -3.28
N LEU A 593 3.52 -15.61 -3.15
CA LEU A 593 2.58 -14.95 -4.06
C LEU A 593 3.08 -14.95 -5.50
N ASP A 594 4.36 -14.61 -5.74
CA ASP A 594 4.95 -14.63 -7.08
C ASP A 594 4.93 -16.05 -7.67
N SER A 595 5.17 -17.09 -6.86
CA SER A 595 5.09 -18.48 -7.31
C SER A 595 3.67 -18.84 -7.73
N PHE A 596 2.65 -18.50 -6.93
CA PHE A 596 1.26 -18.78 -7.26
C PHE A 596 0.80 -18.03 -8.51
N PHE A 597 1.15 -16.75 -8.67
CA PHE A 597 0.69 -15.94 -9.80
C PHE A 597 1.31 -16.34 -11.15
N ARG A 598 2.43 -17.09 -11.14
CA ARG A 598 3.05 -17.65 -12.35
C ARG A 598 2.37 -18.91 -12.85
N LEU A 599 1.60 -19.60 -12.02
CA LEU A 599 0.93 -20.85 -12.40
C LEU A 599 -0.18 -20.62 -13.43
N ASP A 600 -0.41 -21.59 -14.30
CA ASP A 600 -1.57 -21.57 -15.19
C ASP A 600 -2.88 -21.83 -14.42
N VAL A 601 -4.00 -21.49 -15.05
CA VAL A 601 -5.33 -21.56 -14.44
C VAL A 601 -5.71 -22.99 -14.03
N SER A 602 -5.29 -24.01 -14.78
CA SER A 602 -5.62 -25.40 -14.48
C SER A 602 -4.88 -25.87 -13.22
N THR A 603 -3.60 -25.52 -13.09
CA THR A 603 -2.77 -25.83 -11.94
C THR A 603 -3.27 -25.10 -10.68
N LEU A 604 -3.64 -23.81 -10.79
CA LEU A 604 -4.23 -23.06 -9.67
C LEU A 604 -5.51 -23.70 -9.13
N LYS A 605 -6.41 -24.14 -10.03
CA LYS A 605 -7.65 -24.85 -9.64
C LYS A 605 -7.35 -26.16 -8.92
N SER A 606 -6.32 -26.89 -9.34
CA SER A 606 -5.94 -28.16 -8.72
C SER A 606 -5.30 -27.97 -7.34
N ILE A 607 -4.43 -26.96 -7.18
CA ILE A 607 -3.70 -26.70 -5.94
C ILE A 607 -4.63 -26.20 -4.84
N PHE A 608 -5.50 -25.23 -5.17
CA PHE A 608 -6.43 -24.63 -4.21
C PHE A 608 -7.77 -25.37 -4.11
N ALA A 609 -7.88 -26.57 -4.73
CA ALA A 609 -9.06 -27.42 -4.61
C ALA A 609 -9.32 -27.78 -3.13
N GLY A 610 -10.52 -27.47 -2.65
CA GLY A 610 -10.91 -27.72 -1.26
C GLY A 610 -10.44 -26.67 -0.25
N THR A 611 -9.92 -25.53 -0.71
CA THR A 611 -9.65 -24.35 0.14
C THR A 611 -10.81 -23.35 0.06
N ASN A 612 -10.79 -22.33 0.93
CA ASN A 612 -11.78 -21.25 0.92
C ASN A 612 -11.47 -20.13 -0.11
N VAL A 613 -10.42 -20.29 -0.92
CA VAL A 613 -10.04 -19.29 -1.92
C VAL A 613 -11.10 -19.21 -3.01
N SER A 614 -11.59 -18.00 -3.28
CA SER A 614 -12.48 -17.74 -4.40
C SER A 614 -11.72 -17.84 -5.73
N MET A 615 -11.87 -18.96 -6.44
CA MET A 615 -11.17 -19.20 -7.70
C MET A 615 -11.47 -18.15 -8.78
N ASP A 616 -12.71 -17.69 -8.88
CA ASP A 616 -13.09 -16.65 -9.85
C ASP A 616 -12.33 -15.33 -9.60
N ARG A 617 -12.15 -14.96 -8.32
CA ARG A 617 -11.37 -13.76 -7.94
C ARG A 617 -9.88 -13.97 -8.17
N LEU A 618 -9.34 -15.11 -7.78
CA LEU A 618 -7.92 -15.43 -7.95
C LEU A 618 -7.54 -15.42 -9.44
N ILE A 619 -8.32 -16.09 -10.29
CA ILE A 619 -8.08 -16.11 -11.74
C ILE A 619 -8.18 -14.71 -12.33
N SER A 620 -9.26 -13.97 -12.00
CA SER A 620 -9.43 -12.59 -12.48
C SER A 620 -8.28 -11.67 -12.07
N PHE A 621 -7.72 -11.87 -10.87
CA PHE A 621 -6.58 -11.09 -10.37
C PHE A 621 -5.28 -11.47 -11.06
N VAL A 622 -5.01 -12.77 -11.25
CA VAL A 622 -3.80 -13.26 -11.94
C VAL A 622 -3.78 -12.82 -13.41
N GLU A 623 -4.91 -12.94 -14.11
CA GLU A 623 -5.06 -12.45 -15.49
C GLU A 623 -4.82 -10.94 -15.57
N ALA A 624 -5.41 -10.16 -14.65
CA ALA A 624 -5.20 -8.72 -14.60
C ALA A 624 -3.72 -8.36 -14.35
N LYS A 625 -3.01 -9.06 -13.47
CA LYS A 625 -1.56 -8.85 -13.27
C LYS A 625 -0.74 -9.17 -14.52
N ARG A 626 -1.08 -10.23 -15.26
CA ARG A 626 -0.42 -10.56 -16.55
C ARG A 626 -0.62 -9.46 -17.59
N VAL A 627 -1.86 -9.00 -17.75
CA VAL A 627 -2.16 -7.87 -18.64
C VAL A 627 -1.32 -6.66 -18.25
N MET A 628 -1.28 -6.30 -16.97
CA MET A 628 -0.48 -5.16 -16.48
C MET A 628 1.03 -5.30 -16.79
N SER A 629 1.58 -6.53 -16.84
CA SER A 629 2.99 -6.75 -17.18
C SER A 629 3.32 -6.62 -18.67
N GLU A 630 2.35 -6.83 -19.56
CA GLU A 630 2.57 -6.83 -21.02
C GLU A 630 2.04 -5.57 -21.72
N ILE A 631 1.10 -4.85 -21.08
CA ILE A 631 0.31 -3.82 -21.76
C ILE A 631 1.11 -2.55 -22.04
N ASP A 632 2.17 -2.28 -21.29
CA ASP A 632 3.02 -1.12 -21.50
C ASP A 632 3.76 -1.21 -22.86
N ASP A 633 4.31 -2.38 -23.20
CA ASP A 633 4.91 -2.64 -24.51
C ASP A 633 3.90 -2.48 -25.66
N LYS A 634 2.65 -2.94 -25.46
CA LYS A 634 1.57 -2.81 -26.45
C LYS A 634 1.18 -1.35 -26.64
N LEU A 635 1.10 -0.58 -25.55
CA LEU A 635 0.82 0.86 -25.57
C LEU A 635 1.92 1.65 -26.25
N GLU A 636 3.19 1.33 -25.98
CA GLU A 636 4.33 1.98 -26.63
C GLU A 636 4.31 1.74 -28.14
N LYS A 637 4.11 0.49 -28.59
CA LYS A 637 3.97 0.17 -30.02
C LYS A 637 2.79 0.91 -30.66
N ALA A 638 1.65 1.00 -29.98
CA ALA A 638 0.49 1.75 -30.48
C ALA A 638 0.80 3.25 -30.58
N GLN A 639 1.46 3.85 -29.59
CA GLN A 639 1.89 5.25 -29.61
C GLN A 639 2.89 5.51 -30.74
N MET A 640 3.84 4.60 -30.98
CA MET A 640 4.79 4.71 -32.09
C MET A 640 4.11 4.71 -33.45
N ASN A 641 3.04 3.94 -33.63
CA ASN A 641 2.24 3.96 -34.86
C ASN A 641 1.53 5.31 -35.06
N VAL A 642 0.94 5.88 -34.01
CA VAL A 642 0.35 7.23 -34.05
C VAL A 642 1.41 8.27 -34.43
N LEU A 643 2.58 8.24 -33.78
CA LEU A 643 3.68 9.15 -34.07
C LEU A 643 4.21 9.01 -35.50
N LYS A 644 4.30 7.79 -36.02
CA LYS A 644 4.73 7.54 -37.40
C LYS A 644 3.79 8.19 -38.42
N ILE A 645 2.49 8.17 -38.17
CA ILE A 645 1.49 8.81 -39.04
C ILE A 645 1.56 10.33 -38.87
N TRP A 646 1.64 10.81 -37.63
CA TRP A 646 1.78 12.24 -37.33
C TRP A 646 3.03 12.83 -38.01
N ASN A 647 4.19 12.19 -37.93
CA ASN A 647 5.44 12.67 -38.53
C ASN A 647 5.39 12.75 -40.07
N LYS A 648 4.46 12.05 -40.73
CA LYS A 648 4.23 12.21 -42.18
C LYS A 648 3.40 13.45 -42.51
N TYR A 649 2.52 13.86 -41.60
CA TYR A 649 1.56 14.95 -41.79
C TYR A 649 2.05 16.28 -41.21
N SER A 650 2.72 16.23 -40.06
CA SER A 650 3.16 17.40 -39.31
C SER A 650 4.08 18.37 -40.07
N PRO A 651 4.95 17.95 -41.01
CA PRO A 651 5.80 18.91 -41.73
C PRO A 651 5.02 19.93 -42.57
N ASP A 652 3.92 19.50 -43.19
CA ASP A 652 3.05 20.37 -43.99
C ASP A 652 2.07 21.15 -43.09
N TYR A 653 1.57 20.49 -42.04
CA TYR A 653 0.62 21.07 -41.09
C TYR A 653 1.26 22.16 -40.21
N GLN A 654 2.46 21.96 -39.66
CA GLN A 654 3.09 22.88 -38.70
C GLN A 654 3.80 24.05 -39.42
N LEU A 655 3.05 24.78 -40.26
CA LEU A 655 3.59 25.86 -41.09
C LEU A 655 4.27 26.97 -40.27
N PHE A 656 3.79 27.27 -39.06
CA PHE A 656 4.42 28.19 -38.10
C PHE A 656 5.92 27.92 -37.83
N LYS A 657 6.40 26.68 -38.01
CA LYS A 657 7.82 26.33 -37.87
C LYS A 657 8.66 26.83 -39.04
N ASN A 658 8.08 26.89 -40.23
CA ASN A 658 8.76 27.24 -41.48
C ASN A 658 8.68 28.74 -41.79
N ILE A 659 7.82 29.49 -41.10
CA ILE A 659 7.70 30.94 -41.27
C ILE A 659 8.89 31.66 -40.64
N MET A 660 9.59 32.44 -41.47
CA MET A 660 10.76 33.23 -41.09
C MET A 660 10.36 34.57 -40.45
N GLU A 661 9.28 35.19 -40.93
CA GLU A 661 8.82 36.49 -40.43
C GLU A 661 7.72 36.31 -39.38
N LYS A 662 8.14 36.28 -38.11
CA LYS A 662 7.27 36.15 -36.94
C LYS A 662 7.82 36.92 -35.76
N GLY A 663 6.96 37.23 -34.80
CA GLY A 663 7.36 37.87 -33.56
C GLY A 663 6.28 37.81 -32.49
N ALA A 664 6.60 38.38 -31.33
CA ALA A 664 5.68 38.53 -30.22
C ALA A 664 5.93 39.88 -29.54
N VAL A 665 4.85 40.54 -29.13
CA VAL A 665 4.88 41.87 -28.49
C VAL A 665 4.11 41.90 -27.19
#